data_AF-A0A1I6IQE3-F1
#
_entry.id   AF-A0A1I6IQE3-F1
#
_cell.length_a   1.000
_cell.length_b   1.000
_cell.length_c   1.000
_cell.angle_alpha   90.00
_cell.angle_beta   90.00
_cell.angle_gamma   90.00
#
_symmetry.space_group_name_H-M   'P 1'
#
loop_
_entity.id
_entity.type
_entity.pdbx_description
1 polymer ?
#
loop_
_entity_poly.entity_id
_entity_poly.type
_entity_poly.pdbx_seq_one_letter_code
_entity_poly.pdbx_strand_id
1 'polypeptide(L)'
;MTDSETPTIDGRRRAALRAAAAERARSYTPAWDPDEGDVGTAVLDLFAEITEDVLERVDRAPEKHRFAFFDALAFDRDPPQPAKLPLVFDVAPGLDANVGITPGTQALAPPPGEGSEITFEIPDGAGFEATPARLDSVVSVSPADDAIFVHHDALADEAETKLFTGANRQEHLLYVGHANFFELSTDTEFEVTVEGVGTGAFESLGCQFFGVKEVGGEEVEGWHSLGETVDGTVETADLSDGAEDGVRIRFKLSEAEAEAFAATTLPTDELRLVGAEAEAAAAEAEAAESPPVTDVETMWIRFVGPPTLGDALFEASVSKLTLSLVESDTGVKPQMLLANDVPLSTTGPIRPFGEMPLPLDTFYIASDEAFSKTETPVELGFETTDRPSLADLAPPDYSWEYWNGSGWARLELSERKEEVGEGAVRFVVPEDAAATSVSGHEHHWIRVRLLEDNPIRFRQKKDDQGNPVDPEEWEMIHDAVPEFTGLAISYPEPTAAEEAVSSKAKEPDHVVAFNNRGYGADEAKGLSAETQATAIRPFRRLPEARTAEPTEVLYLGFDGPLDDGPIQLLYSAADKPYPVPFYPRARWEFCEDPASGTWTQLDAEDGTEGLLQRGIVSLAFPEATEAFERFGRVRHWIRARLVGDPFDVTVTENAAVPGDDPPDEESAIQMLVDRTENVVVLENRGAKRFNLERFSLSVGPDSPSSDLAASLGPNESIAVSISRPTGAVELYTPDWESVPVSVRYEERAIDTVDTTAERSLQEESAVDGAFETPKPTPEPTPTPCESLSPRLLETATEATRDPPSLRGIYPNAGWAYNVVTVTGEVLGSSDGTPNQAFAFANRPVVDESVWVDELATLSEAERTAVAESGVETAEQTDDEGAPTAFWVRWTRVDDFTESTDEDRHYVLDRIDGRLTFGDGTNGATPPPGEENVSTDYRTGGGAAGNVPAEAVEALVTAIPYVEGVWNPDTGGGGAEAETTPEAANRAARTLEDRNRAVTADDFERIAASASRELARVRCVPGMDRSNSPRAGWVTVLLVPRSTERRPTPNAEVTSVVADALRRHAPVPTTTAAGDPDANRITVRGPNYVEAGVDVTVAVDETVASSIAAVETAVTTRLTAFFHPLTGGPEGEGWAFGELPCLSDVYAALERVGGVDHVVSLTVTYHGSERGYTVADDERLPTVPPDTLVCSTAHTVQATRELTTNDESEDQT
;
A
#
# COMPACT_ATOMS: atom_id res chain seq x y z
N MET A 1 -19.33 -38.64 2.91
CA MET A 1 -19.78 -39.95 3.44
C MET A 1 -19.26 -40.06 4.86
N THR A 2 -20.10 -39.70 5.81
CA THR A 2 -19.92 -39.95 7.24
C THR A 2 -20.16 -41.43 7.57
N ASP A 3 -19.67 -41.86 8.73
CA ASP A 3 -19.66 -43.23 9.28
C ASP A 3 -20.47 -44.29 8.50
N SER A 4 -19.75 -45.13 7.72
CA SER A 4 -20.26 -46.47 7.49
C SER A 4 -20.05 -47.28 8.76
N GLU A 5 -21.06 -47.30 9.63
CA GLU A 5 -21.08 -48.14 10.83
C GLU A 5 -20.61 -49.55 10.46
N THR A 6 -19.62 -50.06 11.21
CA THR A 6 -19.08 -51.41 10.98
C THR A 6 -20.25 -52.41 10.93
N PRO A 7 -20.34 -53.25 9.88
CA PRO A 7 -21.52 -54.09 9.66
C PRO A 7 -21.73 -55.04 10.84
N THR A 8 -22.78 -54.77 11.61
CA THR A 8 -23.15 -55.57 12.78
C THR A 8 -23.64 -56.95 12.34
N ILE A 9 -23.09 -58.03 12.91
CA ILE A 9 -23.36 -59.41 12.45
C ILE A 9 -24.70 -59.92 12.99
N ASP A 10 -25.02 -59.62 14.24
CA ASP A 10 -26.22 -60.11 14.92
C ASP A 10 -27.02 -58.97 15.56
N GLY A 11 -26.35 -58.06 16.28
CA GLY A 11 -26.94 -56.84 16.84
C GLY A 11 -27.96 -57.05 17.96
N ARG A 12 -28.33 -58.30 18.30
CA ARG A 12 -29.21 -58.55 19.44
C ARG A 12 -28.48 -58.26 20.76
N ARG A 13 -29.17 -57.55 21.64
CA ARG A 13 -28.76 -57.24 23.02
C ARG A 13 -29.71 -57.93 24.02
N ARG A 14 -29.43 -57.83 25.32
CA ARG A 14 -30.04 -58.60 26.42
C ARG A 14 -31.56 -58.74 26.31
N ALA A 15 -32.26 -57.64 26.09
CA ALA A 15 -33.73 -57.62 26.00
C ALA A 15 -34.26 -58.46 24.82
N ALA A 16 -33.63 -58.33 23.64
CA ALA A 16 -34.01 -59.09 22.45
C ALA A 16 -33.67 -60.59 22.60
N LEU A 17 -32.52 -60.91 23.20
CA LEU A 17 -32.11 -62.28 23.50
C LEU A 17 -33.06 -62.93 24.52
N ARG A 18 -33.40 -62.21 25.60
CA ARG A 18 -34.31 -62.66 26.65
C ARG A 18 -35.74 -62.88 26.13
N ALA A 19 -36.25 -61.98 25.29
CA ALA A 19 -37.55 -62.14 24.64
C ALA A 19 -37.57 -63.35 23.70
N ALA A 20 -36.55 -63.49 22.84
CA ALA A 20 -36.41 -64.61 21.91
C ALA A 20 -36.19 -65.97 22.61
N ALA A 21 -35.65 -65.97 23.83
CA ALA A 21 -35.53 -67.15 24.67
C ALA A 21 -36.86 -67.48 25.40
N ALA A 22 -37.60 -66.47 25.88
CA ALA A 22 -38.94 -66.64 26.46
C ALA A 22 -39.93 -67.26 25.47
N GLU A 23 -39.96 -66.76 24.24
CA GLU A 23 -40.83 -67.27 23.17
C GLU A 23 -40.56 -68.75 22.86
N ARG A 24 -39.28 -69.13 22.80
CA ARG A 24 -38.87 -70.54 22.65
C ARG A 24 -39.26 -71.37 23.86
N ALA A 25 -39.06 -70.86 25.09
CA ALA A 25 -39.46 -71.56 26.31
C ALA A 25 -40.96 -71.89 26.31
N ARG A 26 -41.84 -70.93 25.99
CA ARG A 26 -43.30 -71.16 25.89
C ARG A 26 -43.67 -72.29 24.90
N SER A 27 -42.83 -72.53 23.88
CA SER A 27 -43.04 -73.58 22.88
C SER A 27 -42.51 -74.96 23.31
N TYR A 28 -41.35 -75.02 23.98
CA TYR A 28 -40.71 -76.27 24.41
C TYR A 28 -41.19 -76.77 25.79
N THR A 29 -41.61 -75.85 26.66
CA THR A 29 -42.06 -76.13 28.03
C THR A 29 -43.41 -75.45 28.31
N PRO A 30 -44.51 -75.86 27.64
CA PRO A 30 -45.82 -75.22 27.74
C PRO A 30 -46.51 -75.35 29.12
N ALA A 31 -45.87 -76.00 30.10
CA ALA A 31 -46.31 -76.10 31.48
C ALA A 31 -45.55 -75.16 32.44
N TRP A 32 -44.62 -74.36 31.91
CA TRP A 32 -43.81 -73.38 32.65
C TRP A 32 -44.05 -71.98 32.07
N ASP A 33 -44.23 -70.99 32.94
CA ASP A 33 -44.35 -69.58 32.54
C ASP A 33 -42.99 -68.88 32.73
N PRO A 34 -42.27 -68.52 31.65
CA PRO A 34 -40.94 -67.91 31.75
C PRO A 34 -40.93 -66.49 32.34
N ASP A 35 -42.10 -65.91 32.61
CA ASP A 35 -42.28 -64.56 33.15
C ASP A 35 -42.69 -64.56 34.64
N GLU A 36 -42.80 -65.74 35.29
CA GLU A 36 -43.20 -65.88 36.70
C GLU A 36 -42.14 -65.37 37.71
N GLY A 37 -40.91 -65.07 37.25
CA GLY A 37 -39.83 -64.55 38.09
C GLY A 37 -39.11 -65.62 38.90
N ASP A 38 -39.07 -66.86 38.39
CA ASP A 38 -38.54 -68.02 39.09
C ASP A 38 -37.05 -68.29 38.79
N VAL A 39 -36.54 -69.45 39.23
CA VAL A 39 -35.15 -69.87 38.97
C VAL A 39 -34.90 -70.09 37.47
N GLY A 40 -35.92 -70.50 36.70
CA GLY A 40 -35.83 -70.61 35.25
C GLY A 40 -35.77 -69.24 34.57
N THR A 41 -36.55 -68.26 35.05
CA THR A 41 -36.49 -66.85 34.60
C THR A 41 -35.06 -66.32 34.78
N ALA A 42 -34.47 -66.48 35.97
CA ALA A 42 -33.11 -66.04 36.25
C ALA A 42 -32.04 -66.74 35.36
N VAL A 43 -32.27 -68.00 34.98
CA VAL A 43 -31.39 -68.71 34.01
C VAL A 43 -31.56 -68.16 32.59
N LEU A 44 -32.75 -67.73 32.18
CA LEU A 44 -32.96 -67.05 30.89
C LEU A 44 -32.32 -65.66 30.88
N ASP A 45 -32.36 -64.93 31.99
CA ASP A 45 -31.70 -63.62 32.14
C ASP A 45 -30.18 -63.76 32.06
N LEU A 46 -29.60 -64.72 32.81
CA LEU A 46 -28.17 -65.04 32.77
C LEU A 46 -27.73 -65.55 31.39
N PHE A 47 -28.56 -66.34 30.70
CA PHE A 47 -28.30 -66.76 29.33
C PHE A 47 -28.26 -65.56 28.37
N ALA A 48 -29.18 -64.61 28.51
CA ALA A 48 -29.21 -63.41 27.68
C ALA A 48 -27.99 -62.52 27.92
N GLU A 49 -27.54 -62.38 29.17
CA GLU A 49 -26.32 -61.66 29.57
C GLU A 49 -25.05 -62.33 28.99
N ILE A 50 -24.83 -63.62 29.24
CA ILE A 50 -23.64 -64.33 28.71
C ILE A 50 -23.62 -64.36 27.17
N THR A 51 -24.80 -64.43 26.54
CA THR A 51 -24.90 -64.41 25.07
C THR A 51 -24.65 -63.02 24.49
N GLU A 52 -25.05 -61.96 25.19
CA GLU A 52 -24.74 -60.57 24.82
C GLU A 52 -23.23 -60.32 24.77
N ASP A 53 -22.48 -60.69 25.82
CA ASP A 53 -21.01 -60.57 25.86
C ASP A 53 -20.32 -61.29 24.67
N VAL A 54 -20.88 -62.42 24.23
CA VAL A 54 -20.36 -63.17 23.08
C VAL A 54 -20.74 -62.48 21.78
N LEU A 55 -21.98 -62.01 21.63
CA LEU A 55 -22.43 -61.33 20.42
C LEU A 55 -21.77 -59.98 20.22
N GLU A 56 -21.50 -59.19 21.27
CA GLU A 56 -20.72 -57.96 21.14
C GLU A 56 -19.31 -58.22 20.60
N ARG A 57 -18.68 -59.32 21.00
CA ARG A 57 -17.35 -59.73 20.48
C ARG A 57 -17.41 -60.24 19.05
N VAL A 58 -18.53 -60.81 18.63
CA VAL A 58 -18.79 -61.22 17.24
C VAL A 58 -19.08 -60.00 16.37
N ASP A 59 -19.89 -59.05 16.86
CA ASP A 59 -20.21 -57.80 16.15
C ASP A 59 -18.95 -56.91 15.94
N ARG A 60 -17.92 -57.02 16.79
CA ARG A 60 -16.59 -56.38 16.57
C ARG A 60 -15.64 -57.13 15.63
N ALA A 61 -15.99 -58.35 15.18
CA ALA A 61 -15.10 -59.14 14.33
C ALA A 61 -14.85 -58.52 12.93
N PRO A 62 -15.84 -57.90 12.24
CA PRO A 62 -15.62 -57.28 10.94
C PRO A 62 -14.62 -56.12 10.97
N GLU A 63 -14.65 -55.28 12.01
CA GLU A 63 -13.69 -54.20 12.20
C GLU A 63 -12.27 -54.74 12.36
N LYS A 64 -12.08 -55.75 13.23
CA LYS A 64 -10.78 -56.43 13.38
C LYS A 64 -10.29 -57.04 12.06
N HIS A 65 -11.19 -57.65 11.29
CA HIS A 65 -10.84 -58.25 10.00
C HIS A 65 -10.51 -57.19 8.94
N ARG A 66 -11.14 -56.00 9.00
CA ARG A 66 -10.84 -54.87 8.13
C ARG A 66 -9.42 -54.34 8.37
N PHE A 67 -9.04 -54.10 9.63
CA PHE A 67 -7.67 -53.68 9.95
C PHE A 67 -6.65 -54.75 9.54
N ALA A 68 -6.85 -56.01 9.91
CA ALA A 68 -5.96 -57.10 9.53
C ALA A 68 -5.85 -57.34 8.01
N PHE A 69 -6.80 -56.85 7.21
CA PHE A 69 -6.71 -56.85 5.74
C PHE A 69 -5.86 -55.69 5.21
N PHE A 70 -5.93 -54.51 5.83
CA PHE A 70 -5.08 -53.36 5.48
C PHE A 70 -3.62 -53.56 5.96
N ASP A 71 -3.41 -54.11 7.15
CA ASP A 71 -2.09 -54.54 7.65
C ASP A 71 -1.43 -55.54 6.68
N ALA A 72 -2.22 -56.48 6.15
CA ALA A 72 -1.76 -57.48 5.17
C ALA A 72 -1.57 -56.93 3.74
N LEU A 73 -1.87 -55.65 3.52
CA LEU A 73 -1.61 -54.89 2.30
C LEU A 73 -0.59 -53.76 2.54
N ALA A 74 0.14 -53.80 3.66
CA ALA A 74 1.18 -52.84 4.04
C ALA A 74 0.71 -51.38 4.15
N PHE A 75 -0.57 -51.14 4.46
CA PHE A 75 -1.08 -49.81 4.74
C PHE A 75 -0.72 -49.37 6.17
N ASP A 76 0.50 -48.87 6.34
CA ASP A 76 0.95 -48.21 7.56
C ASP A 76 0.24 -46.86 7.78
N ARG A 77 0.17 -46.45 9.06
CA ARG A 77 -0.21 -45.08 9.47
C ARG A 77 0.96 -44.14 9.20
N ASP A 78 0.76 -43.02 8.52
CA ASP A 78 1.89 -42.08 8.35
C ASP A 78 2.22 -41.35 9.69
N PRO A 79 3.48 -40.99 9.96
CA PRO A 79 3.92 -40.35 11.22
C PRO A 79 3.28 -38.96 11.43
N PRO A 80 3.49 -38.28 12.58
CA PRO A 80 3.12 -36.87 12.71
C PRO A 80 3.73 -36.02 11.60
N GLN A 81 2.95 -35.07 11.09
CA GLN A 81 3.43 -34.08 10.14
C GLN A 81 4.11 -32.95 10.92
N PRO A 82 5.29 -32.48 10.50
CA PRO A 82 5.96 -31.37 11.16
C PRO A 82 5.38 -30.01 10.75
N ALA A 83 5.27 -29.13 11.73
CA ALA A 83 5.07 -27.70 11.55
C ALA A 83 6.35 -27.05 11.02
N LYS A 84 6.15 -25.99 10.25
CA LYS A 84 7.15 -25.14 9.59
C LYS A 84 6.90 -23.69 10.03
N LEU A 85 7.96 -22.96 10.33
CA LEU A 85 7.94 -21.52 10.61
C LEU A 85 9.22 -20.85 10.12
N PRO A 86 9.24 -19.52 9.91
CA PRO A 86 10.49 -18.81 9.67
C PRO A 86 11.14 -18.43 11.00
N LEU A 87 12.44 -18.67 11.14
CA LEU A 87 13.29 -18.17 12.22
C LEU A 87 14.11 -16.99 11.71
N VAL A 88 14.00 -15.84 12.38
CA VAL A 88 14.86 -14.67 12.18
C VAL A 88 15.99 -14.71 13.21
N PHE A 89 17.22 -14.45 12.78
CA PHE A 89 18.42 -14.46 13.61
C PHE A 89 18.98 -13.05 13.78
N ASP A 90 18.97 -12.54 15.02
CA ASP A 90 19.46 -11.20 15.33
C ASP A 90 20.99 -11.22 15.41
N VAL A 91 21.66 -10.54 14.48
CA VAL A 91 23.12 -10.46 14.42
C VAL A 91 23.62 -9.17 15.08
N ALA A 92 24.71 -9.29 15.83
CA ALA A 92 25.37 -8.15 16.47
C ALA A 92 25.81 -7.11 15.41
N PRO A 93 25.53 -5.81 15.60
CA PRO A 93 25.84 -4.78 14.62
C PRO A 93 27.35 -4.50 14.50
N GLY A 94 27.79 -4.04 13.33
CA GLY A 94 29.16 -3.59 13.10
C GLY A 94 30.21 -4.71 12.98
N LEU A 95 29.81 -5.89 12.52
CA LEU A 95 30.74 -6.95 12.10
C LEU A 95 31.24 -6.68 10.68
N ASP A 96 32.51 -7.04 10.41
CA ASP A 96 33.12 -6.91 9.08
C ASP A 96 32.80 -8.09 8.12
N ALA A 97 31.93 -9.03 8.54
CA ALA A 97 31.57 -10.23 7.78
C ALA A 97 30.24 -10.84 8.28
N ASN A 98 29.57 -11.62 7.41
CA ASN A 98 28.36 -12.37 7.75
C ASN A 98 28.64 -13.50 8.76
N VAL A 99 27.58 -13.96 9.45
CA VAL A 99 27.60 -15.09 10.38
C VAL A 99 26.90 -16.29 9.74
N GLY A 100 27.62 -17.38 9.52
CA GLY A 100 27.04 -18.61 8.94
C GLY A 100 26.09 -19.33 9.88
N ILE A 101 24.83 -19.49 9.46
CA ILE A 101 23.80 -20.32 10.10
C ILE A 101 23.81 -21.68 9.41
N THR A 102 24.30 -22.70 10.12
CA THR A 102 24.45 -24.05 9.55
C THR A 102 23.15 -24.86 9.64
N PRO A 103 22.94 -25.83 8.73
CA PRO A 103 21.94 -26.88 8.94
C PRO A 103 22.12 -27.58 10.29
N GLY A 104 21.02 -28.09 10.86
CA GLY A 104 21.01 -28.63 12.22
C GLY A 104 21.03 -27.57 13.32
N THR A 105 20.99 -26.27 12.99
CA THR A 105 20.78 -25.20 13.97
C THR A 105 19.38 -25.35 14.58
N GLN A 106 19.31 -25.40 15.91
CA GLN A 106 18.08 -25.65 16.66
C GLN A 106 17.69 -24.47 17.55
N ALA A 107 16.40 -24.14 17.56
CA ALA A 107 15.77 -23.16 18.44
C ALA A 107 14.60 -23.78 19.24
N LEU A 108 14.21 -23.14 20.33
CA LEU A 108 13.23 -23.64 21.31
C LEU A 108 12.04 -22.69 21.45
N ALA A 109 10.84 -23.27 21.48
CA ALA A 109 9.59 -22.62 21.88
C ALA A 109 8.98 -23.32 23.11
N PRO A 110 8.27 -22.60 23.99
CA PRO A 110 7.59 -23.20 25.13
C PRO A 110 6.39 -24.05 24.65
N PRO A 111 6.05 -25.13 25.37
CA PRO A 111 4.88 -25.94 25.03
C PRO A 111 3.57 -25.15 25.24
N PRO A 112 2.52 -25.38 24.43
CA PRO A 112 1.20 -24.78 24.62
C PRO A 112 0.43 -25.30 25.87
N GLY A 113 1.10 -25.96 26.82
CA GLY A 113 0.52 -26.57 28.01
C GLY A 113 1.57 -27.26 28.90
N GLU A 114 1.15 -28.23 29.73
CA GLU A 114 2.11 -29.09 30.45
C GLU A 114 2.80 -30.07 29.48
N GLY A 115 4.04 -29.77 29.09
CA GLY A 115 4.81 -30.57 28.12
C GLY A 115 6.32 -30.33 28.20
N SER A 116 7.06 -30.92 27.27
CA SER A 116 8.46 -30.56 26.98
C SER A 116 8.53 -29.37 26.02
N GLU A 117 9.66 -28.66 26.02
CA GLU A 117 9.96 -27.63 25.01
C GLU A 117 9.86 -28.21 23.59
N ILE A 118 9.47 -27.35 22.64
CA ILE A 118 9.34 -27.69 21.23
C ILE A 118 10.59 -27.21 20.52
N THR A 119 11.34 -28.14 19.92
CA THR A 119 12.52 -27.82 19.13
C THR A 119 12.15 -27.60 17.66
N PHE A 120 12.64 -26.52 17.08
CA PHE A 120 12.64 -26.26 15.63
C PHE A 120 14.07 -26.34 15.10
N GLU A 121 14.26 -26.96 13.95
CA GLU A 121 15.58 -27.17 13.33
C GLU A 121 15.62 -26.65 11.89
N ILE A 122 16.72 -25.98 11.52
CA ILE A 122 17.05 -25.60 10.14
C ILE A 122 17.46 -26.88 9.38
N PRO A 123 16.77 -27.27 8.30
CA PRO A 123 16.96 -28.57 7.66
C PRO A 123 18.27 -28.68 6.87
N ASP A 124 18.69 -29.91 6.59
CA ASP A 124 19.84 -30.22 5.74
C ASP A 124 19.78 -29.48 4.40
N GLY A 125 20.90 -28.88 4.01
CA GLY A 125 21.04 -28.10 2.78
C GLY A 125 20.51 -26.65 2.85
N ALA A 126 19.75 -26.26 3.88
CA ALA A 126 19.18 -24.92 4.03
C ALA A 126 20.06 -23.95 4.86
N GLY A 127 21.38 -24.12 4.82
CA GLY A 127 22.31 -23.20 5.48
C GLY A 127 22.39 -21.86 4.75
N PHE A 128 22.61 -20.78 5.49
CA PHE A 128 22.66 -19.42 4.95
C PHE A 128 23.59 -18.51 5.74
N GLU A 129 23.85 -17.33 5.21
CA GLU A 129 24.66 -16.30 5.87
C GLU A 129 23.77 -15.18 6.43
N ALA A 130 23.88 -14.94 7.74
CA ALA A 130 23.18 -13.88 8.42
C ALA A 130 24.07 -12.61 8.43
N THR A 131 23.60 -11.55 7.77
CA THR A 131 24.32 -10.28 7.65
C THR A 131 24.16 -9.41 8.91
N PRO A 132 25.19 -8.64 9.32
CA PRO A 132 25.03 -7.60 10.35
C PRO A 132 24.27 -6.36 9.84
N ALA A 133 24.05 -6.21 8.53
CA ALA A 133 23.35 -5.09 7.94
C ALA A 133 21.83 -5.16 8.21
N ARG A 134 21.26 -4.03 8.61
CA ARG A 134 19.84 -3.89 8.96
C ARG A 134 19.09 -3.22 7.83
N LEU A 135 17.86 -3.67 7.60
CA LEU A 135 16.94 -3.00 6.70
C LEU A 135 16.42 -1.72 7.36
N ASP A 136 16.70 -0.58 6.75
CA ASP A 136 16.27 0.75 7.23
C ASP A 136 15.16 1.34 6.36
N SER A 137 15.26 1.15 5.04
CA SER A 137 14.41 1.83 4.07
C SER A 137 13.67 0.84 3.18
N VAL A 138 12.34 0.92 3.18
CA VAL A 138 11.45 0.23 2.24
C VAL A 138 10.67 1.28 1.46
N VAL A 139 10.83 1.28 0.14
CA VAL A 139 10.21 2.23 -0.80
C VAL A 139 9.72 1.43 -2.01
N SER A 140 8.52 1.71 -2.50
CA SER A 140 8.02 1.12 -3.74
C SER A 140 7.65 2.21 -4.74
N VAL A 141 7.81 1.96 -6.04
CA VAL A 141 7.56 2.97 -7.08
C VAL A 141 6.71 2.40 -8.22
N SER A 142 5.82 3.23 -8.77
CA SER A 142 5.18 3.02 -10.07
C SER A 142 5.76 4.00 -11.09
N PRO A 143 6.63 3.55 -12.01
CA PRO A 143 7.24 4.44 -13.00
C PRO A 143 6.28 4.87 -14.12
N ALA A 144 5.13 4.21 -14.26
CA ALA A 144 4.10 4.58 -15.24
C ALA A 144 3.31 5.82 -14.77
N ASP A 145 2.94 5.84 -13.49
CA ASP A 145 2.21 6.93 -12.83
C ASP A 145 3.15 8.01 -12.25
N ASP A 146 4.47 7.81 -12.39
CA ASP A 146 5.56 8.55 -11.76
C ASP A 146 5.41 8.69 -10.23
N ALA A 147 4.95 7.64 -9.57
CA ALA A 147 4.64 7.64 -8.14
C ALA A 147 5.70 6.95 -7.27
N ILE A 148 5.95 7.50 -6.08
CA ILE A 148 6.86 6.99 -5.06
C ILE A 148 6.06 6.78 -3.76
N PHE A 149 6.09 5.57 -3.21
CA PHE A 149 5.41 5.20 -1.97
C PHE A 149 6.44 4.77 -0.92
N VAL A 150 6.30 5.29 0.29
CA VAL A 150 7.24 5.07 1.40
C VAL A 150 6.59 4.18 2.45
N HIS A 151 7.26 3.10 2.84
CA HIS A 151 6.70 2.06 3.71
C HIS A 151 7.44 1.87 5.04
N HIS A 152 8.67 2.38 5.19
CA HIS A 152 9.49 2.07 6.37
C HIS A 152 8.89 2.54 7.69
N ASP A 153 8.24 3.70 7.74
CA ASP A 153 7.61 4.21 8.98
C ASP A 153 6.46 3.29 9.44
N ALA A 154 5.58 2.89 8.51
CA ALA A 154 4.48 1.97 8.81
C ALA A 154 4.97 0.61 9.31
N LEU A 155 6.05 0.09 8.71
CA LEU A 155 6.64 -1.19 9.12
C LEU A 155 7.36 -1.09 10.48
N ALA A 156 7.95 0.06 10.81
CA ALA A 156 8.56 0.32 12.12
C ALA A 156 7.51 0.42 13.24
N ASP A 157 6.29 0.89 12.93
CA ASP A 157 5.12 0.90 13.81
C ASP A 157 4.34 -0.44 13.82
N GLU A 158 4.91 -1.52 13.26
CA GLU A 158 4.29 -2.86 13.12
C GLU A 158 2.94 -2.84 12.35
N ALA A 159 2.70 -1.82 11.53
CA ALA A 159 1.46 -1.65 10.78
C ALA A 159 1.52 -2.31 9.39
N GLU A 160 0.49 -3.09 9.06
CA GLU A 160 0.32 -3.69 7.72
C GLU A 160 0.09 -2.59 6.66
N THR A 161 0.93 -2.56 5.63
CA THR A 161 0.92 -1.54 4.56
C THR A 161 0.80 -2.18 3.17
N LYS A 162 0.11 -1.54 2.24
CA LYS A 162 0.00 -2.04 0.85
C LYS A 162 1.15 -1.49 0.01
N LEU A 163 1.89 -2.36 -0.68
CA LEU A 163 2.89 -1.93 -1.65
C LEU A 163 2.24 -1.16 -2.81
N PHE A 164 3.02 -0.33 -3.51
CA PHE A 164 2.63 0.39 -4.73
C PHE A 164 1.33 1.21 -4.64
N THR A 165 0.88 1.60 -3.44
CA THR A 165 -0.33 2.39 -3.22
C THR A 165 -0.17 3.35 -2.05
N GLY A 166 -1.09 4.31 -1.94
CA GLY A 166 -1.13 5.31 -0.87
C GLY A 166 -0.74 6.70 -1.37
N ALA A 167 -0.41 7.59 -0.43
CA ALA A 167 -0.02 8.96 -0.74
C ALA A 167 1.28 8.98 -1.55
N ASN A 168 1.22 9.54 -2.77
CA ASN A 168 2.41 9.74 -3.57
C ASN A 168 3.37 10.72 -2.86
N ARG A 169 4.65 10.36 -2.81
CA ARG A 169 5.77 11.15 -2.26
C ARG A 169 6.74 11.61 -3.35
N GLN A 170 6.35 11.48 -4.62
CA GLN A 170 7.05 12.10 -5.74
C GLN A 170 6.87 13.62 -5.68
N GLU A 171 7.97 14.32 -5.92
CA GLU A 171 8.03 15.77 -5.94
C GLU A 171 8.83 16.24 -7.16
N HIS A 172 8.32 17.28 -7.81
CA HIS A 172 8.91 17.91 -8.98
C HIS A 172 8.98 19.40 -8.72
N LEU A 173 10.11 19.86 -8.17
CA LEU A 173 10.29 21.25 -7.76
C LEU A 173 11.41 21.90 -8.57
N LEU A 174 11.19 23.14 -9.00
CA LEU A 174 12.21 24.00 -9.60
C LEU A 174 12.35 25.28 -8.79
N TYR A 175 13.40 25.34 -7.99
CA TYR A 175 13.76 26.49 -7.16
C TYR A 175 14.51 27.53 -7.99
N VAL A 176 14.16 28.79 -7.80
CA VAL A 176 14.78 29.96 -8.45
C VAL A 176 15.08 31.00 -7.38
N GLY A 177 16.36 31.31 -7.19
CA GLY A 177 16.85 32.21 -6.15
C GLY A 177 17.52 33.44 -6.73
N HIS A 178 17.27 34.63 -6.16
CA HIS A 178 17.95 35.87 -6.52
C HIS A 178 18.00 36.84 -5.33
N ALA A 179 19.21 37.32 -5.01
CA ALA A 179 19.57 38.01 -3.76
C ALA A 179 18.65 39.17 -3.36
N ASN A 180 18.32 40.07 -4.31
CA ASN A 180 17.53 41.29 -4.04
C ASN A 180 16.30 41.44 -4.98
N PHE A 181 16.11 40.56 -5.97
CA PHE A 181 15.04 40.75 -6.97
C PHE A 181 13.65 40.62 -6.36
N PHE A 182 13.48 39.67 -5.44
CA PHE A 182 12.21 39.36 -4.79
C PHE A 182 11.86 40.27 -3.60
N GLU A 183 12.71 41.27 -3.28
CA GLU A 183 12.39 42.33 -2.31
C GLU A 183 11.38 43.28 -2.96
N LEU A 184 10.09 42.97 -2.84
CA LEU A 184 9.01 43.58 -3.61
C LEU A 184 7.89 44.10 -2.70
N SER A 185 7.26 45.21 -3.08
CA SER A 185 6.01 45.68 -2.45
C SER A 185 4.78 45.31 -3.27
N THR A 186 3.59 45.50 -2.68
CA THR A 186 2.27 45.25 -3.29
C THR A 186 2.00 46.03 -4.57
N ASP A 187 2.70 47.15 -4.76
CA ASP A 187 2.58 48.00 -5.93
C ASP A 187 3.48 47.52 -7.09
N THR A 188 4.18 46.39 -6.94
CA THR A 188 5.06 45.80 -7.96
C THR A 188 4.53 44.46 -8.47
N GLU A 189 4.57 44.29 -9.79
CA GLU A 189 4.36 43.02 -10.48
C GLU A 189 5.69 42.53 -11.06
N PHE A 190 5.91 41.22 -11.05
CA PHE A 190 7.09 40.60 -11.66
C PHE A 190 6.70 39.46 -12.61
N GLU A 191 7.57 39.17 -13.56
CA GLU A 191 7.36 38.20 -14.61
C GLU A 191 8.57 37.27 -14.71
N VAL A 192 8.31 35.97 -14.66
CA VAL A 192 9.28 34.91 -14.93
C VAL A 192 9.11 34.47 -16.39
N THR A 193 10.15 34.66 -17.19
CA THR A 193 10.20 34.15 -18.57
C THR A 193 11.01 32.86 -18.60
N VAL A 194 10.47 31.81 -19.23
CA VAL A 194 11.15 30.53 -19.44
C VAL A 194 11.16 30.22 -20.94
N GLU A 195 12.34 30.25 -21.56
CA GLU A 195 12.56 30.01 -23.00
C GLU A 195 13.14 28.60 -23.20
N GLY A 196 12.76 27.90 -24.27
CA GLY A 196 13.27 26.57 -24.60
C GLY A 196 12.33 25.71 -25.43
N VAL A 197 12.41 24.38 -25.25
CA VAL A 197 11.48 23.43 -25.92
C VAL A 197 10.46 22.96 -24.89
N GLY A 198 9.17 22.98 -25.22
CA GLY A 198 8.09 22.48 -24.35
C GLY A 198 7.79 23.33 -23.11
N THR A 199 8.37 24.53 -23.01
CA THR A 199 8.28 25.44 -21.85
C THR A 199 6.87 25.97 -21.59
N GLY A 200 6.00 26.02 -22.59
CA GLY A 200 4.57 26.36 -22.41
C GLY A 200 3.80 25.43 -21.46
N ALA A 201 4.36 24.29 -21.05
CA ALA A 201 3.75 23.47 -20.00
C ALA A 201 3.98 24.01 -18.57
N PHE A 202 4.86 24.99 -18.37
CA PHE A 202 5.10 25.59 -17.04
C PHE A 202 3.92 26.43 -16.54
N GLU A 203 2.98 26.77 -17.43
CA GLU A 203 1.73 27.47 -17.12
C GLU A 203 0.87 26.73 -16.09
N SER A 204 1.00 25.40 -16.01
CA SER A 204 0.22 24.55 -15.09
C SER A 204 0.95 24.25 -13.77
N LEU A 205 2.10 24.88 -13.51
CA LEU A 205 2.85 24.70 -12.27
C LEU A 205 2.33 25.66 -11.20
N GLY A 206 2.22 25.19 -9.97
CA GLY A 206 2.08 26.07 -8.81
C GLY A 206 3.34 26.91 -8.64
N CYS A 207 3.23 28.07 -7.99
CA CYS A 207 4.37 28.88 -7.59
C CYS A 207 4.24 29.23 -6.11
N GLN A 208 5.31 29.02 -5.36
CA GLN A 208 5.41 29.31 -3.93
C GLN A 208 6.66 30.14 -3.66
N PHE A 209 6.63 30.94 -2.58
CA PHE A 209 7.79 31.65 -2.06
C PHE A 209 8.13 31.16 -0.65
N PHE A 210 9.38 31.29 -0.25
CA PHE A 210 9.79 31.05 1.15
C PHE A 210 9.66 32.35 1.95
N GLY A 211 9.00 32.32 3.11
CA GLY A 211 8.66 33.52 3.88
C GLY A 211 8.19 33.22 5.30
N VAL A 212 7.78 34.26 6.03
CA VAL A 212 7.06 34.14 7.32
C VAL A 212 5.67 34.76 7.21
N LYS A 213 4.62 33.93 7.26
CA LYS A 213 3.22 34.35 7.08
C LYS A 213 2.39 34.11 8.35
N GLU A 214 1.47 35.03 8.68
CA GLU A 214 0.51 34.82 9.78
C GLU A 214 -0.63 33.89 9.32
N VAL A 215 -0.66 32.66 9.83
CA VAL A 215 -1.65 31.63 9.50
C VAL A 215 -2.46 31.31 10.74
N GLY A 216 -3.77 31.62 10.73
CA GLY A 216 -4.65 31.36 11.87
C GLY A 216 -4.34 32.18 13.15
N GLY A 217 -3.40 33.13 13.09
CA GLY A 217 -2.93 33.93 14.24
C GLY A 217 -1.59 33.49 14.82
N GLU A 218 -0.89 32.55 14.17
CA GLU A 218 0.48 32.15 14.48
C GLU A 218 1.40 32.49 13.29
N GLU A 219 2.62 32.96 13.56
CA GLU A 219 3.64 33.20 12.52
C GLU A 219 4.23 31.84 12.11
N VAL A 220 4.04 31.45 10.85
CA VAL A 220 4.58 30.22 10.25
C VAL A 220 5.69 30.63 9.29
N GLU A 221 6.90 30.12 9.51
CA GLU A 221 8.03 30.22 8.59
C GLU A 221 8.04 28.99 7.68
N GLY A 222 7.97 29.17 6.36
CA GLY A 222 7.83 28.06 5.42
C GLY A 222 7.59 28.46 3.97
N TRP A 223 7.04 27.53 3.19
CA TRP A 223 6.65 27.78 1.80
C TRP A 223 5.18 28.15 1.71
N HIS A 224 4.92 29.31 1.09
CA HIS A 224 3.57 29.86 0.95
C HIS A 224 3.21 30.02 -0.53
N SER A 225 1.96 29.68 -0.87
CA SER A 225 1.41 29.84 -2.21
C SER A 225 1.38 31.31 -2.63
N LEU A 226 1.86 31.61 -3.85
CA LEU A 226 1.97 32.97 -4.37
C LEU A 226 0.70 33.34 -5.17
N GLY A 227 -0.04 34.31 -4.65
CA GLY A 227 -1.49 34.32 -4.64
C GLY A 227 -2.24 34.91 -5.83
N GLU A 228 -1.63 35.55 -6.84
CA GLU A 228 -2.33 35.95 -8.08
C GLU A 228 -1.46 35.99 -9.34
N THR A 229 -1.75 35.09 -10.30
CA THR A 229 -1.45 35.31 -11.73
C THR A 229 -2.42 36.36 -12.26
N VAL A 230 -1.93 37.53 -12.66
CA VAL A 230 -2.78 38.63 -13.13
C VAL A 230 -3.45 38.26 -14.45
N ASP A 231 -4.79 38.22 -14.44
CA ASP A 231 -5.69 38.04 -15.59
C ASP A 231 -5.49 36.81 -16.49
N GLY A 232 -4.74 35.79 -16.06
CA GLY A 232 -4.59 34.53 -16.80
C GLY A 232 -3.99 34.69 -18.20
N THR A 233 -3.36 35.84 -18.48
CA THR A 233 -2.57 36.08 -19.67
C THR A 233 -1.21 35.46 -19.49
N VAL A 234 -1.15 34.14 -19.67
CA VAL A 234 0.04 33.60 -20.30
C VAL A 234 0.03 34.06 -21.75
N GLU A 235 0.81 35.09 -22.02
CA GLU A 235 1.19 35.40 -23.39
C GLU A 235 2.22 34.35 -23.80
N THR A 236 1.78 33.36 -24.57
CA THR A 236 2.70 32.63 -25.47
C THR A 236 3.31 33.69 -26.37
N ALA A 237 4.57 34.03 -26.07
CA ALA A 237 5.23 35.12 -26.75
C ALA A 237 5.41 34.70 -28.22
N ASP A 238 4.75 35.41 -29.14
CA ASP A 238 4.90 35.23 -30.58
C ASP A 238 6.30 35.77 -30.99
N LEU A 239 7.34 35.05 -30.57
CA LEU A 239 8.75 35.38 -30.74
C LEU A 239 9.09 35.30 -32.24
N SER A 240 9.04 36.47 -32.86
CA SER A 240 9.03 36.67 -34.31
C SER A 240 9.97 35.75 -35.12
N ASP A 241 9.38 35.03 -36.08
CA ASP A 241 10.07 34.42 -37.22
C ASP A 241 11.29 33.51 -36.87
N GLY A 242 11.09 32.56 -35.94
CA GLY A 242 11.83 31.28 -35.96
C GLY A 242 12.78 30.98 -34.79
N ALA A 243 12.42 31.35 -33.56
CA ALA A 243 13.09 30.95 -32.32
C ALA A 243 12.21 30.02 -31.45
N GLU A 244 12.79 29.52 -30.35
CA GLU A 244 12.27 28.48 -29.46
C GLU A 244 10.94 28.87 -28.73
N ASP A 245 10.22 27.87 -28.20
CA ASP A 245 8.98 28.11 -27.44
C ASP A 245 9.30 28.90 -26.16
N GLY A 246 8.44 29.85 -25.79
CA GLY A 246 8.67 30.72 -24.65
C GLY A 246 7.38 31.03 -23.89
N VAL A 247 7.44 30.89 -22.57
CA VAL A 247 6.34 31.19 -21.66
C VAL A 247 6.71 32.36 -20.75
N ARG A 248 5.72 33.20 -20.42
CA ARG A 248 5.83 34.30 -19.46
C ARG A 248 4.77 34.11 -18.39
N ILE A 249 5.20 34.08 -17.13
CA ILE A 249 4.32 33.87 -15.99
C ILE A 249 4.44 35.11 -15.10
N ARG A 250 3.36 35.88 -15.03
CA ARG A 250 3.29 37.15 -14.29
C ARG A 250 2.62 36.97 -12.93
N PHE A 251 3.21 37.59 -11.91
CA PHE A 251 2.84 37.46 -10.52
C PHE A 251 2.64 38.82 -9.87
N LYS A 252 1.68 38.91 -8.96
CA LYS A 252 1.41 40.07 -8.10
C LYS A 252 1.35 39.63 -6.64
N LEU A 253 1.94 40.41 -5.74
CA LEU A 253 1.92 40.15 -4.30
C LEU A 253 0.82 40.97 -3.60
N SER A 254 0.14 40.35 -2.63
CA SER A 254 -0.66 41.05 -1.62
C SER A 254 0.21 41.64 -0.50
N GLU A 255 -0.39 42.45 0.38
CA GLU A 255 0.31 43.13 1.48
C GLU A 255 0.96 42.13 2.45
N ALA A 256 0.24 41.07 2.81
CA ALA A 256 0.78 40.01 3.65
C ALA A 256 1.90 39.20 2.96
N GLU A 257 1.81 38.95 1.65
CA GLU A 257 2.85 38.21 0.93
C GLU A 257 4.12 39.03 0.75
N ALA A 258 4.00 40.33 0.44
CA ALA A 258 5.14 41.24 0.33
C ALA A 258 5.89 41.37 1.67
N GLU A 259 5.16 41.52 2.79
CA GLU A 259 5.77 41.54 4.13
C GLU A 259 6.41 40.18 4.49
N ALA A 260 5.73 39.06 4.20
CA ALA A 260 6.22 37.72 4.49
C ALA A 260 7.48 37.36 3.69
N PHE A 261 7.55 37.74 2.41
CA PHE A 261 8.66 37.42 1.51
C PHE A 261 9.91 38.27 1.82
N ALA A 262 9.72 39.51 2.26
CA ALA A 262 10.83 40.39 2.66
C ALA A 262 11.41 40.07 4.06
N ALA A 263 10.76 39.20 4.85
CA ALA A 263 11.16 38.93 6.23
C ALA A 263 12.32 37.93 6.38
N THR A 264 12.56 37.07 5.38
CA THR A 264 13.44 35.89 5.50
C THR A 264 14.17 35.51 4.21
N THR A 265 15.29 34.81 4.35
CA THR A 265 16.11 34.26 3.27
C THR A 265 16.52 32.84 3.63
N LEU A 266 16.49 31.91 2.67
CA LEU A 266 16.84 30.50 2.90
C LEU A 266 18.22 30.19 2.29
N PRO A 267 19.13 29.50 3.00
CA PRO A 267 20.41 29.07 2.43
C PRO A 267 20.27 27.81 1.54
N THR A 268 21.10 27.70 0.51
CA THR A 268 21.03 26.57 -0.46
C THR A 268 21.22 25.18 0.15
N ASP A 269 21.98 25.05 1.25
CA ASP A 269 22.11 23.76 1.94
C ASP A 269 20.88 23.42 2.81
N GLU A 270 20.07 24.40 3.22
CA GLU A 270 18.76 24.11 3.83
C GLU A 270 17.72 23.73 2.77
N LEU A 271 17.76 24.27 1.55
CA LEU A 271 16.93 23.75 0.45
C LEU A 271 17.03 22.23 0.32
N ARG A 272 18.25 21.66 0.46
CA ARG A 272 18.48 20.21 0.39
C ARG A 272 17.74 19.41 1.47
N LEU A 273 17.51 20.01 2.62
CA LEU A 273 16.72 19.46 3.72
C LEU A 273 15.22 19.71 3.50
N VAL A 274 14.86 20.86 2.91
CA VAL A 274 13.49 21.35 2.74
C VAL A 274 12.69 20.62 1.64
N GLY A 275 13.34 20.05 0.62
CA GLY A 275 12.68 19.05 -0.26
C GLY A 275 12.65 17.63 0.34
N ALA A 276 13.33 17.41 1.46
CA ALA A 276 13.50 16.10 2.08
C ALA A 276 12.77 15.95 3.44
N GLU A 277 11.92 16.90 3.81
CA GLU A 277 11.56 17.13 5.22
C GLU A 277 10.85 15.96 5.93
N ALA A 278 11.03 15.77 7.25
CA ALA A 278 12.19 16.05 8.12
C ALA A 278 11.94 15.47 9.54
N GLU A 279 12.00 14.15 9.74
CA GLU A 279 12.01 13.59 11.12
C GLU A 279 13.13 12.57 11.44
N ALA A 280 13.87 12.05 10.46
CA ALA A 280 14.94 11.05 10.71
C ALA A 280 16.38 11.52 10.39
N ALA A 281 16.57 12.38 9.39
CA ALA A 281 17.90 12.65 8.82
C ALA A 281 18.89 13.36 9.78
N ALA A 282 18.39 14.08 10.79
CA ALA A 282 19.20 14.85 11.72
C ALA A 282 20.03 13.99 12.72
N ALA A 283 19.82 12.68 12.77
CA ALA A 283 20.45 11.80 13.76
C ALA A 283 21.73 11.08 13.29
N GLU A 284 21.94 10.86 11.98
CA GLU A 284 22.99 9.96 11.46
C GLU A 284 23.96 10.57 10.43
N ALA A 285 23.76 11.82 10.00
CA ALA A 285 24.53 12.46 8.93
C ALA A 285 25.98 12.88 9.31
N GLU A 286 26.67 12.14 10.19
CA GLU A 286 28.04 12.48 10.67
C GLU A 286 29.17 11.68 9.98
N ALA A 287 28.88 10.88 8.94
CA ALA A 287 29.83 9.89 8.39
C ALA A 287 30.19 9.99 6.89
N ALA A 288 29.55 10.84 6.07
CA ALA A 288 29.83 10.94 4.64
C ALA A 288 30.19 12.39 4.23
N GLU A 289 31.44 12.60 3.79
CA GLU A 289 31.93 13.90 3.26
C GLU A 289 31.38 14.18 1.84
N SER A 290 30.07 14.41 1.71
CA SER A 290 29.49 15.06 0.53
C SER A 290 29.80 16.57 0.55
N PRO A 291 30.18 17.19 -0.58
CA PRO A 291 30.52 18.61 -0.59
C PRO A 291 29.26 19.50 -0.37
N PRO A 292 29.30 20.47 0.56
CA PRO A 292 28.26 21.49 0.67
C PRO A 292 28.24 22.31 -0.62
N VAL A 293 27.05 22.46 -1.21
CA VAL A 293 26.86 23.28 -2.40
C VAL A 293 26.28 24.59 -1.93
N THR A 294 27.22 25.42 -1.48
CA THR A 294 27.12 26.87 -1.31
C THR A 294 26.17 27.37 -0.22
N ASP A 295 26.75 27.76 0.92
CA ASP A 295 26.17 28.59 1.99
C ASP A 295 25.74 30.00 1.48
N VAL A 296 24.77 30.07 0.56
CA VAL A 296 24.25 31.34 0.02
C VAL A 296 22.82 31.53 0.50
N GLU A 297 22.65 32.46 1.43
CA GLU A 297 21.37 33.01 1.86
C GLU A 297 20.81 33.90 0.73
N THR A 298 19.61 33.61 0.26
CA THR A 298 18.93 34.38 -0.79
C THR A 298 17.41 34.24 -0.68
N MET A 299 16.65 35.09 -1.38
CA MET A 299 15.20 34.92 -1.51
C MET A 299 14.88 33.92 -2.62
N TRP A 300 13.93 33.02 -2.36
CA TRP A 300 13.58 31.92 -3.27
C TRP A 300 12.09 31.90 -3.61
N ILE A 301 11.81 31.61 -4.88
CA ILE A 301 10.55 31.00 -5.30
C ILE A 301 10.80 29.54 -5.71
N ARG A 302 9.76 28.70 -5.66
CA ARG A 302 9.76 27.36 -6.26
C ARG A 302 8.54 27.18 -7.15
N PHE A 303 8.75 26.64 -8.34
CA PHE A 303 7.67 26.07 -9.14
C PHE A 303 7.38 24.65 -8.66
N VAL A 304 6.10 24.34 -8.46
CA VAL A 304 5.62 23.07 -7.91
C VAL A 304 4.86 22.31 -8.99
N GLY A 305 5.32 21.11 -9.30
CA GLY A 305 4.62 20.18 -10.16
C GLY A 305 3.36 19.59 -9.51
N PRO A 306 2.27 19.36 -10.26
CA PRO A 306 1.15 18.56 -9.77
C PRO A 306 1.59 17.11 -9.44
N PRO A 307 0.81 16.36 -8.61
CA PRO A 307 1.12 14.99 -8.20
C PRO A 307 1.45 14.01 -9.33
N THR A 308 0.87 14.23 -10.51
CA THR A 308 1.23 13.55 -11.76
C THR A 308 1.60 14.59 -12.81
N LEU A 309 2.88 14.61 -13.20
CA LEU A 309 3.38 15.54 -14.21
C LEU A 309 2.98 15.09 -15.63
N GLY A 310 2.47 16.02 -16.44
CA GLY A 310 2.20 15.74 -17.86
C GLY A 310 3.49 15.59 -18.67
N ASP A 311 3.49 14.70 -19.67
CA ASP A 311 4.62 14.35 -20.53
C ASP A 311 5.44 15.57 -21.01
N ALA A 312 4.76 16.66 -21.37
CA ALA A 312 5.38 17.90 -21.85
C ALA A 312 6.40 18.51 -20.86
N LEU A 313 6.16 18.40 -19.54
CA LEU A 313 7.09 18.92 -18.52
C LEU A 313 8.35 18.07 -18.39
N PHE A 314 8.28 16.76 -18.63
CA PHE A 314 9.46 15.88 -18.66
C PHE A 314 10.27 15.98 -19.96
N GLU A 315 9.61 16.32 -21.07
CA GLU A 315 10.28 16.59 -22.33
C GLU A 315 10.87 18.01 -22.38
N ALA A 316 10.39 18.91 -21.51
CA ALA A 316 10.82 20.30 -21.46
C ALA A 316 12.32 20.47 -21.27
N SER A 317 12.88 21.42 -22.01
CA SER A 317 14.31 21.75 -22.00
C SER A 317 14.45 23.26 -22.00
N VAL A 318 14.74 23.83 -20.83
CA VAL A 318 14.87 25.28 -20.62
C VAL A 318 16.24 25.73 -21.11
N SER A 319 16.28 26.52 -22.17
CA SER A 319 17.51 27.14 -22.69
C SER A 319 17.86 28.42 -21.95
N LYS A 320 16.87 29.12 -21.38
CA LYS A 320 17.05 30.35 -20.61
C LYS A 320 15.89 30.61 -19.65
N LEU A 321 16.20 31.17 -18.47
CA LEU A 321 15.23 31.63 -17.49
C LEU A 321 15.60 33.05 -17.06
N THR A 322 14.64 33.98 -17.05
CA THR A 322 14.88 35.36 -16.62
C THR A 322 13.72 35.95 -15.82
N LEU A 323 14.05 36.87 -14.92
CA LEU A 323 13.14 37.59 -14.03
C LEU A 323 13.06 39.05 -14.49
N SER A 324 11.87 39.62 -14.63
CA SER A 324 11.71 41.04 -15.00
C SER A 324 10.58 41.70 -14.23
N LEU A 325 10.75 42.97 -13.89
CA LEU A 325 9.70 43.78 -13.28
C LEU A 325 8.76 44.34 -14.35
N VAL A 326 7.49 44.50 -13.98
CA VAL A 326 6.43 45.03 -14.82
C VAL A 326 6.05 46.42 -14.32
N GLU A 327 5.88 47.37 -15.23
CA GLU A 327 5.49 48.75 -14.90
C GLU A 327 4.05 48.76 -14.35
N SER A 328 3.87 49.30 -13.14
CA SER A 328 2.57 49.40 -12.47
C SER A 328 1.99 50.81 -12.52
N ASP A 329 0.66 50.90 -12.57
CA ASP A 329 -0.09 52.18 -12.58
C ASP A 329 0.03 52.96 -11.26
N THR A 330 0.42 52.32 -10.15
CA THR A 330 0.51 52.93 -8.81
C THR A 330 1.93 53.30 -8.40
N GLY A 331 2.93 52.53 -8.83
CA GLY A 331 4.33 52.71 -8.47
C GLY A 331 4.67 52.37 -7.02
N VAL A 332 5.90 51.91 -6.81
CA VAL A 332 6.50 51.67 -5.49
C VAL A 332 6.54 52.98 -4.70
N LYS A 333 6.08 52.94 -3.45
CA LYS A 333 6.15 54.09 -2.54
C LYS A 333 7.50 54.13 -1.84
N PRO A 334 8.12 55.31 -1.65
CA PRO A 334 9.35 55.42 -0.88
C PRO A 334 9.13 55.03 0.58
N GLN A 335 9.98 54.13 1.09
CA GLN A 335 9.99 53.68 2.49
C GLN A 335 10.09 54.87 3.46
N MET A 336 10.92 55.87 3.12
CA MET A 336 11.13 57.05 3.96
C MET A 336 11.60 58.27 3.15
N LEU A 337 11.14 59.45 3.55
CA LEU A 337 11.53 60.74 2.97
C LEU A 337 12.05 61.68 4.07
N LEU A 338 13.16 62.39 3.83
CA LEU A 338 13.71 63.41 4.74
C LEU A 338 13.98 64.74 4.02
N ALA A 339 13.56 65.85 4.63
CA ALA A 339 14.17 67.16 4.39
C ALA A 339 15.28 67.38 5.43
N ASN A 340 16.54 67.25 5.01
CA ASN A 340 17.72 67.17 5.86
C ASN A 340 17.64 66.03 6.89
N ASP A 341 17.23 66.33 8.12
CA ASP A 341 17.03 65.42 9.24
C ASP A 341 15.55 65.29 9.67
N VAL A 342 14.63 65.95 8.97
CA VAL A 342 13.19 65.99 9.29
C VAL A 342 12.38 65.04 8.39
N PRO A 343 11.68 64.04 8.93
CA PRO A 343 10.79 63.17 8.17
C PRO A 343 9.65 63.91 7.45
N LEU A 344 9.38 63.51 6.21
CA LEU A 344 8.27 63.98 5.38
C LEU A 344 7.22 62.87 5.19
N SER A 345 6.02 63.25 4.78
CA SER A 345 4.93 62.31 4.48
C SER A 345 5.22 61.54 3.20
N THR A 346 5.08 60.21 3.19
CA THR A 346 5.22 59.39 1.97
C THR A 346 3.95 59.39 1.11
N THR A 347 2.79 59.67 1.71
CA THR A 347 1.45 59.57 1.10
C THR A 347 0.67 60.91 1.06
N GLY A 348 1.36 62.04 1.22
CA GLY A 348 0.73 63.35 1.33
C GLY A 348 1.67 64.48 0.93
N PRO A 349 1.23 65.75 0.98
CA PRO A 349 1.96 66.85 0.38
C PRO A 349 3.35 67.05 1.01
N ILE A 350 4.39 66.97 0.18
CA ILE A 350 5.79 67.11 0.59
C ILE A 350 6.42 68.41 0.10
N ARG A 351 7.31 68.96 0.92
CA ARG A 351 8.23 70.05 0.57
C ARG A 351 9.65 69.52 0.73
N PRO A 352 10.29 69.00 -0.34
CA PRO A 352 11.58 68.28 -0.27
C PRO A 352 12.70 68.99 0.47
N PHE A 353 12.70 70.33 0.41
CA PHE A 353 13.72 71.21 1.00
C PHE A 353 13.14 72.10 2.12
N GLY A 354 12.01 71.70 2.74
CA GLY A 354 11.35 72.44 3.82
C GLY A 354 10.59 73.70 3.37
N GLU A 355 10.11 74.49 4.34
CA GLU A 355 9.30 75.70 4.08
C GLU A 355 10.10 76.86 3.45
N MET A 356 11.39 76.93 3.72
CA MET A 356 12.28 78.02 3.28
C MET A 356 13.64 77.42 2.90
N PRO A 357 13.80 76.91 1.67
CA PRO A 357 15.02 76.23 1.26
C PRO A 357 16.25 77.14 1.33
N LEU A 358 17.38 76.55 1.67
CA LEU A 358 18.71 77.15 1.73
C LEU A 358 19.67 76.40 0.80
N PRO A 359 20.77 77.05 0.35
CA PRO A 359 21.81 76.36 -0.40
C PRO A 359 22.36 75.18 0.40
N LEU A 360 22.52 74.03 -0.25
CA LEU A 360 22.90 72.73 0.30
C LEU A 360 21.84 71.99 1.13
N ASP A 361 20.60 72.49 1.24
CA ASP A 361 19.50 71.67 1.76
C ASP A 361 19.35 70.41 0.92
N THR A 362 19.13 69.29 1.61
CA THR A 362 19.21 67.95 1.06
C THR A 362 17.88 67.22 1.25
N PHE A 363 17.27 66.80 0.15
CA PHE A 363 16.15 65.87 0.16
C PHE A 363 16.69 64.44 0.08
N TYR A 364 16.31 63.55 1.00
CA TYR A 364 16.63 62.13 0.93
C TYR A 364 15.37 61.32 0.61
N ILE A 365 15.55 60.31 -0.24
CA ILE A 365 14.56 59.32 -0.64
C ILE A 365 15.17 57.96 -0.29
N ALA A 366 14.54 57.21 0.61
CA ALA A 366 14.85 55.81 0.84
C ALA A 366 13.95 54.94 -0.03
N SER A 367 14.55 53.95 -0.68
CA SER A 367 13.81 52.77 -1.12
C SER A 367 14.75 51.58 -1.25
N ASP A 368 14.60 50.60 -0.37
CA ASP A 368 15.36 49.36 -0.45
C ASP A 368 14.95 48.59 -1.70
N GLU A 369 13.67 48.24 -1.84
CA GLU A 369 13.10 47.61 -3.04
C GLU A 369 13.63 48.22 -4.36
N ALA A 370 13.55 49.54 -4.55
CA ALA A 370 13.87 50.13 -5.85
C ALA A 370 15.37 50.43 -6.05
N PHE A 371 16.12 50.71 -4.97
CA PHE A 371 17.53 51.12 -5.07
C PHE A 371 18.53 50.02 -4.66
N SER A 372 18.07 48.86 -4.17
CA SER A 372 18.86 47.63 -4.02
C SER A 372 19.01 46.85 -5.33
N LYS A 373 18.09 47.08 -6.29
CA LYS A 373 18.07 46.43 -7.61
C LYS A 373 19.02 47.10 -8.61
N THR A 374 20.32 46.84 -8.43
CA THR A 374 21.39 47.36 -9.29
C THR A 374 21.18 47.07 -10.78
N GLU A 375 21.71 47.96 -11.62
CA GLU A 375 21.58 47.94 -13.08
C GLU A 375 20.11 47.86 -13.59
N THR A 376 19.16 48.43 -12.84
CA THR A 376 17.73 48.47 -13.22
C THR A 376 17.33 49.91 -13.53
N PRO A 377 16.53 50.18 -14.59
CA PRO A 377 16.01 51.52 -14.85
C PRO A 377 14.94 51.85 -13.81
N VAL A 378 15.03 53.04 -13.22
CA VAL A 378 14.09 53.54 -12.22
C VAL A 378 13.68 54.97 -12.59
N GLU A 379 12.38 55.24 -12.52
CA GLU A 379 11.81 56.59 -12.69
C GLU A 379 11.13 57.05 -11.41
N LEU A 380 11.49 58.26 -10.96
CA LEU A 380 10.89 58.94 -9.81
C LEU A 380 9.85 59.94 -10.32
N GLY A 381 8.57 59.56 -10.23
CA GLY A 381 7.43 60.37 -10.62
C GLY A 381 7.01 61.34 -9.50
N PHE A 382 7.20 62.65 -9.74
CA PHE A 382 6.77 63.70 -8.81
C PHE A 382 5.38 64.24 -9.18
N GLU A 383 4.38 63.97 -8.35
CA GLU A 383 3.02 64.46 -8.59
C GLU A 383 2.89 65.94 -8.22
N THR A 384 2.38 66.77 -9.13
CA THR A 384 2.26 68.22 -8.90
C THR A 384 0.80 68.66 -8.73
N THR A 385 0.58 69.69 -7.91
CA THR A 385 -0.67 70.46 -7.94
C THR A 385 -0.58 71.54 -9.03
N ASP A 386 -1.69 71.79 -9.72
CA ASP A 386 -1.85 72.68 -10.86
C ASP A 386 -1.24 74.09 -10.63
N ARG A 387 -0.01 74.33 -11.14
CA ARG A 387 0.76 75.57 -10.92
C ARG A 387 0.58 76.58 -12.06
N PRO A 388 0.52 77.90 -11.78
CA PRO A 388 0.64 78.91 -12.82
C PRO A 388 2.04 78.85 -13.44
N SER A 389 2.14 78.86 -14.77
CA SER A 389 3.38 78.54 -15.48
C SER A 389 4.58 79.40 -15.05
N LEU A 390 5.66 78.72 -14.63
CA LEU A 390 6.91 79.33 -14.18
C LEU A 390 7.86 79.72 -15.34
N ALA A 391 7.38 79.67 -16.59
CA ALA A 391 8.13 79.78 -17.85
C ALA A 391 9.05 81.01 -18.07
N ASP A 392 9.07 81.97 -17.14
CA ASP A 392 9.99 83.12 -17.12
C ASP A 392 11.23 82.92 -16.21
N LEU A 393 11.32 81.80 -15.48
CA LEU A 393 12.37 81.55 -14.47
C LEU A 393 13.19 80.31 -14.81
N ALA A 394 14.52 80.45 -14.78
CA ALA A 394 15.46 79.36 -15.09
C ALA A 394 15.53 78.34 -13.94
N PRO A 395 15.70 77.03 -14.22
CA PRO A 395 15.68 75.97 -13.21
C PRO A 395 16.76 76.11 -12.11
N PRO A 396 16.46 75.98 -10.79
CA PRO A 396 17.47 75.66 -9.78
C PRO A 396 18.36 74.47 -10.16
N ASP A 397 19.63 74.53 -9.76
CA ASP A 397 20.60 73.46 -10.02
C ASP A 397 20.63 72.45 -8.86
N TYR A 398 20.66 71.16 -9.20
CA TYR A 398 20.49 70.04 -8.26
C TYR A 398 21.60 68.99 -8.45
N SER A 399 22.21 68.54 -7.35
CA SER A 399 23.13 67.39 -7.34
C SER A 399 22.37 66.14 -6.90
N TRP A 400 22.21 65.19 -7.82
CA TRP A 400 21.66 63.85 -7.52
C TRP A 400 22.80 62.91 -7.13
N GLU A 401 22.65 62.22 -6.01
CA GLU A 401 23.71 61.42 -5.39
C GLU A 401 23.15 60.15 -4.73
N TYR A 402 23.94 59.08 -4.75
CA TYR A 402 23.64 57.79 -4.11
C TYR A 402 24.81 57.39 -3.20
N TRP A 403 24.59 56.46 -2.29
CA TRP A 403 25.68 55.88 -1.48
C TRP A 403 26.29 54.66 -2.18
N ASN A 404 27.62 54.66 -2.34
CA ASN A 404 28.34 53.63 -3.09
C ASN A 404 29.15 52.66 -2.20
N GLY A 405 28.68 52.42 -0.97
CA GLY A 405 29.40 51.67 0.07
C GLY A 405 30.54 52.45 0.74
N SER A 406 31.17 53.39 0.04
CA SER A 406 32.35 54.14 0.53
C SER A 406 32.10 55.64 0.73
N GLY A 407 31.15 56.21 0.00
CA GLY A 407 30.86 57.64 -0.03
C GLY A 407 29.60 57.96 -0.82
N TRP A 408 29.20 59.23 -0.77
CA TRP A 408 28.15 59.75 -1.65
C TRP A 408 28.74 60.05 -3.03
N ALA A 409 28.38 59.24 -4.02
CA ALA A 409 28.75 59.38 -5.42
C ALA A 409 27.66 60.13 -6.19
N ARG A 410 28.01 60.70 -7.35
CA ARG A 410 27.08 61.41 -8.23
C ARG A 410 26.27 60.40 -9.04
N LEU A 411 24.95 60.52 -8.99
CA LEU A 411 24.02 59.76 -9.83
C LEU A 411 23.92 60.43 -11.20
N GLU A 412 24.08 59.68 -12.28
CA GLU A 412 23.84 60.18 -13.63
C GLU A 412 22.41 59.86 -14.06
N LEU A 413 21.73 60.84 -14.66
CA LEU A 413 20.32 60.73 -15.06
C LEU A 413 20.21 60.45 -16.56
N SER A 414 19.37 59.48 -16.93
CA SER A 414 19.16 59.02 -18.31
C SER A 414 18.30 59.97 -19.12
N GLU A 415 17.17 60.40 -18.56
CA GLU A 415 16.30 61.43 -19.12
C GLU A 415 16.10 62.58 -18.14
N ARG A 416 15.92 63.79 -18.69
CA ARG A 416 15.72 65.01 -17.92
C ARG A 416 14.54 65.79 -18.50
N LYS A 417 13.32 65.44 -18.08
CA LYS A 417 12.23 66.42 -18.04
C LYS A 417 12.61 67.44 -16.96
N GLU A 418 12.29 68.71 -17.21
CA GLU A 418 12.97 69.80 -16.50
C GLU A 418 12.51 69.88 -15.03
N GLU A 419 13.46 69.64 -14.12
CA GLU A 419 13.41 69.92 -12.67
C GLU A 419 12.70 68.94 -11.73
N VAL A 420 13.14 69.00 -10.45
CA VAL A 420 12.27 68.78 -9.30
C VAL A 420 11.22 69.91 -9.28
N GLY A 421 10.20 69.78 -10.13
CA GLY A 421 9.16 70.81 -10.30
C GLY A 421 8.15 70.54 -11.41
N GLU A 422 8.55 69.98 -12.55
CA GLU A 422 7.66 69.63 -13.69
C GLU A 422 8.03 68.26 -14.32
N GLY A 423 7.81 67.17 -13.59
CA GLY A 423 7.78 65.82 -14.17
C GLY A 423 8.58 64.77 -13.40
N ALA A 424 8.99 63.72 -14.12
CA ALA A 424 9.66 62.55 -13.57
C ALA A 424 11.16 62.52 -13.88
N VAL A 425 11.93 61.89 -12.99
CA VAL A 425 13.40 61.81 -13.05
C VAL A 425 13.84 60.35 -13.21
N ARG A 426 14.57 60.06 -14.28
CA ARG A 426 14.92 58.68 -14.68
C ARG A 426 16.42 58.43 -14.65
N PHE A 427 16.84 57.29 -14.13
CA PHE A 427 18.24 56.83 -14.05
C PHE A 427 18.31 55.30 -14.04
N VAL A 428 19.51 54.75 -14.19
CA VAL A 428 19.81 53.34 -13.91
C VAL A 428 20.47 53.25 -12.54
N VAL A 429 20.00 52.34 -11.68
CA VAL A 429 20.61 52.11 -10.36
C VAL A 429 22.07 51.64 -10.55
N PRO A 430 23.07 52.30 -9.96
CA PRO A 430 24.48 51.91 -10.13
C PRO A 430 24.82 50.53 -9.57
N GLU A 431 25.77 49.83 -10.20
CA GLU A 431 26.28 48.51 -9.77
C GLU A 431 26.83 48.50 -8.33
N ASP A 432 27.44 49.62 -7.89
CA ASP A 432 28.04 49.77 -6.56
C ASP A 432 27.12 50.47 -5.53
N ALA A 433 25.82 50.61 -5.83
CA ALA A 433 24.85 51.16 -4.89
C ALA A 433 24.71 50.26 -3.64
N ALA A 434 24.64 50.88 -2.45
CA ALA A 434 24.55 50.15 -1.19
C ALA A 434 23.77 50.92 -0.11
N ALA A 435 23.23 50.21 0.87
CA ALA A 435 22.57 50.78 2.03
C ALA A 435 23.52 51.64 2.92
N THR A 436 22.94 52.60 3.64
CA THR A 436 23.66 53.41 4.63
C THR A 436 22.74 54.08 5.65
N SER A 437 23.30 54.49 6.79
CA SER A 437 22.60 55.26 7.82
C SER A 437 22.39 56.72 7.40
N VAL A 438 21.13 57.14 7.25
CA VAL A 438 20.76 58.56 7.24
C VAL A 438 19.86 58.83 8.44
N SER A 439 20.26 59.79 9.28
CA SER A 439 19.53 60.18 10.51
C SER A 439 19.21 59.03 11.48
N GLY A 440 19.93 57.90 11.41
CA GLY A 440 19.74 56.71 12.24
C GLY A 440 18.87 55.62 11.62
N HIS A 441 18.53 55.74 10.34
CA HIS A 441 17.77 54.76 9.57
C HIS A 441 18.67 54.18 8.46
N GLU A 442 18.88 52.86 8.48
CA GLU A 442 19.62 52.13 7.44
C GLU A 442 18.65 51.78 6.30
N HIS A 443 18.89 52.33 5.11
CA HIS A 443 18.17 52.01 3.87
C HIS A 443 19.11 52.24 2.68
N HIS A 444 18.71 51.83 1.48
CA HIS A 444 19.27 52.34 0.23
C HIS A 444 18.72 53.75 -0.02
N TRP A 445 19.63 54.73 -0.15
CA TRP A 445 19.28 56.14 -0.22
C TRP A 445 19.77 56.81 -1.50
N ILE A 446 18.85 57.53 -2.14
CA ILE A 446 19.17 58.60 -3.08
C ILE A 446 18.96 59.94 -2.39
N ARG A 447 19.86 60.90 -2.63
CA ARG A 447 19.71 62.26 -2.13
C ARG A 447 19.84 63.30 -3.24
N VAL A 448 19.10 64.39 -3.08
CA VAL A 448 19.12 65.55 -3.97
C VAL A 448 19.59 66.74 -3.15
N ARG A 449 20.70 67.37 -3.56
CA ARG A 449 21.24 68.58 -2.90
C ARG A 449 20.98 69.81 -3.75
N LEU A 450 20.36 70.83 -3.16
CA LEU A 450 20.11 72.11 -3.81
C LEU A 450 21.41 72.92 -3.92
N LEU A 451 21.87 73.22 -5.15
CA LEU A 451 23.15 73.91 -5.39
C LEU A 451 23.00 75.43 -5.61
N GLU A 452 21.78 75.96 -5.77
CA GLU A 452 21.56 77.38 -6.05
C GLU A 452 21.79 78.27 -4.81
N ASP A 453 22.66 79.29 -4.93
CA ASP A 453 23.06 80.23 -3.85
C ASP A 453 21.90 81.05 -3.23
N ASN A 454 20.74 81.12 -3.88
CA ASN A 454 19.54 81.78 -3.32
C ASN A 454 18.24 81.28 -3.99
N PRO A 455 17.57 80.24 -3.45
CA PRO A 455 16.32 79.71 -4.00
C PRO A 455 15.10 80.59 -3.72
N ILE A 456 15.20 81.60 -2.85
CA ILE A 456 14.10 82.55 -2.58
C ILE A 456 14.02 83.54 -3.74
N ARG A 457 13.05 83.31 -4.63
CA ARG A 457 12.84 84.10 -5.84
C ARG A 457 11.85 85.22 -5.61
N PHE A 458 12.15 86.39 -6.16
CA PHE A 458 11.33 87.59 -6.04
C PHE A 458 10.81 88.00 -7.42
N ARG A 459 9.49 88.13 -7.56
CA ARG A 459 8.86 88.75 -8.72
C ARG A 459 8.67 90.24 -8.42
N GLN A 460 8.85 91.08 -9.43
CA GLN A 460 8.40 92.46 -9.32
C GLN A 460 6.87 92.47 -9.46
N LYS A 461 6.18 92.94 -8.42
CA LYS A 461 4.72 92.90 -8.33
C LYS A 461 4.09 93.73 -9.46
N LYS A 462 3.16 93.12 -10.21
CA LYS A 462 2.53 93.74 -11.39
C LYS A 462 1.04 94.00 -11.17
N ASP A 463 0.52 95.05 -11.83
CA ASP A 463 -0.92 95.33 -11.90
C ASP A 463 -1.65 94.40 -12.89
N ASP A 464 -2.98 94.46 -12.92
CA ASP A 464 -3.83 93.70 -13.86
C ASP A 464 -3.57 94.02 -15.35
N GLN A 465 -2.69 94.98 -15.66
CA GLN A 465 -2.24 95.33 -17.01
C GLN A 465 -0.77 94.95 -17.27
N GLY A 466 -0.10 94.28 -16.32
CA GLY A 466 1.27 93.77 -16.43
C GLY A 466 2.38 94.78 -16.13
N ASN A 467 2.06 95.98 -15.64
CA ASN A 467 3.05 97.00 -15.29
C ASN A 467 3.53 96.84 -13.84
N PRO A 468 4.81 97.14 -13.52
CA PRO A 468 5.29 97.17 -12.14
C PRO A 468 4.47 98.14 -11.27
N VAL A 469 3.95 97.68 -10.14
CA VAL A 469 3.16 98.49 -9.21
C VAL A 469 4.05 99.54 -8.51
N ASP A 470 5.27 99.14 -8.14
CA ASP A 470 6.34 100.02 -7.66
C ASP A 470 7.70 99.37 -8.02
N PRO A 471 8.72 100.14 -8.49
CA PRO A 471 10.05 99.59 -8.76
C PRO A 471 10.78 99.02 -7.52
N GLU A 472 10.44 99.43 -6.30
CA GLU A 472 11.03 98.92 -5.04
C GLU A 472 10.15 97.86 -4.32
N GLU A 473 8.90 97.63 -4.73
CA GLU A 473 8.01 96.63 -4.13
C GLU A 473 8.10 95.27 -4.87
N TRP A 474 8.91 94.37 -4.30
CA TRP A 474 9.09 93.00 -4.79
C TRP A 474 8.26 92.02 -3.96
N GLU A 475 7.56 91.10 -4.61
CA GLU A 475 6.84 90.01 -3.95
C GLU A 475 7.71 88.75 -3.91
N MET A 476 7.81 88.14 -2.73
CA MET A 476 8.48 86.86 -2.53
C MET A 476 7.57 85.76 -3.10
N ILE A 477 8.04 85.04 -4.11
CA ILE A 477 7.28 83.96 -4.75
C ILE A 477 7.35 82.75 -3.81
N HIS A 478 6.30 82.56 -3.01
CA HIS A 478 6.22 81.39 -2.12
C HIS A 478 6.02 80.09 -2.93
N ASP A 479 5.41 80.22 -4.12
CA ASP A 479 5.17 79.13 -5.08
C ASP A 479 6.44 78.66 -5.82
N ALA A 480 7.62 79.20 -5.48
CA ALA A 480 8.91 78.79 -6.06
C ALA A 480 9.55 77.60 -5.32
N VAL A 481 9.08 77.26 -4.11
CA VAL A 481 9.49 76.03 -3.41
C VAL A 481 8.74 74.85 -4.06
N PRO A 482 9.41 73.76 -4.48
CA PRO A 482 8.71 72.59 -5.00
C PRO A 482 7.83 71.97 -3.89
N GLU A 483 6.57 71.72 -4.23
CA GLU A 483 5.58 71.08 -3.38
C GLU A 483 4.83 70.07 -4.24
N PHE A 484 4.86 68.81 -3.80
CA PHE A 484 4.32 67.67 -4.54
C PHE A 484 3.22 67.00 -3.72
N THR A 485 2.20 66.43 -4.37
CA THR A 485 1.14 65.67 -3.68
C THR A 485 1.58 64.27 -3.29
N GLY A 486 2.56 63.72 -4.02
CA GLY A 486 3.15 62.42 -3.79
C GLY A 486 4.46 62.24 -4.57
N LEU A 487 5.18 61.17 -4.24
CA LEU A 487 6.31 60.64 -4.99
C LEU A 487 6.06 59.15 -5.21
N ALA A 488 6.08 58.71 -6.46
CA ALA A 488 6.02 57.31 -6.84
C ALA A 488 7.33 56.91 -7.52
N ILE A 489 7.72 55.64 -7.40
CA ILE A 489 8.88 55.05 -8.02
C ILE A 489 8.38 53.96 -8.99
N SER A 490 8.74 54.03 -10.26
CA SER A 490 8.35 53.03 -11.27
C SER A 490 9.55 52.42 -11.97
N TYR A 491 9.32 51.27 -12.61
CA TYR A 491 10.30 50.51 -13.39
C TYR A 491 9.99 50.63 -14.89
N PRO A 492 10.41 51.72 -15.56
CA PRO A 492 10.04 51.95 -16.94
C PRO A 492 10.87 51.10 -17.92
N GLU A 493 10.30 50.80 -19.08
CA GLU A 493 11.02 50.13 -20.19
C GLU A 493 12.35 50.83 -20.51
N PRO A 494 13.50 50.13 -20.57
CA PRO A 494 14.81 50.73 -20.84
C PRO A 494 14.83 51.49 -22.17
N THR A 495 15.38 52.71 -22.17
CA THR A 495 15.64 53.43 -23.42
C THR A 495 16.79 52.77 -24.18
N ALA A 496 16.86 52.97 -25.49
CA ALA A 496 17.96 52.48 -26.35
C ALA A 496 19.37 53.00 -25.97
N ALA A 497 19.49 53.90 -24.99
CA ALA A 497 20.75 54.31 -24.38
C ALA A 497 21.08 53.54 -23.09
N GLU A 498 20.07 53.10 -22.36
CA GLU A 498 20.19 52.33 -21.10
C GLU A 498 20.35 50.82 -21.36
N GLU A 499 19.81 50.28 -22.46
CA GLU A 499 20.01 48.88 -22.90
C GLU A 499 21.49 48.45 -22.99
N ALA A 500 22.43 49.41 -23.04
CA ALA A 500 23.87 49.16 -23.07
C ALA A 500 24.52 48.98 -21.67
N VAL A 501 23.78 49.24 -20.60
CA VAL A 501 24.25 49.25 -19.19
C VAL A 501 23.19 48.66 -18.23
N SER A 502 22.08 48.15 -18.76
CA SER A 502 20.96 47.62 -17.99
C SER A 502 20.15 46.66 -18.85
N SER A 503 19.85 45.48 -18.32
CA SER A 503 18.85 44.57 -18.88
C SER A 503 17.55 44.66 -18.07
N LYS A 504 16.41 44.79 -18.76
CA LYS A 504 15.07 44.67 -18.13
C LYS A 504 14.89 43.30 -17.46
N ALA A 505 15.43 42.27 -18.11
CA ALA A 505 15.45 40.90 -17.65
C ALA A 505 16.75 40.63 -16.88
N LYS A 506 16.63 40.27 -15.61
CA LYS A 506 17.69 39.76 -14.75
C LYS A 506 17.77 38.24 -14.89
N GLU A 507 18.97 37.69 -14.75
CA GLU A 507 19.16 36.25 -14.64
C GLU A 507 19.10 35.86 -13.15
N PRO A 508 18.55 34.70 -12.77
CA PRO A 508 18.60 34.23 -11.38
C PRO A 508 20.06 33.97 -10.96
N ASP A 509 20.36 34.26 -9.69
CA ASP A 509 21.65 33.88 -9.09
C ASP A 509 21.75 32.34 -8.97
N HIS A 510 20.62 31.69 -8.68
CA HIS A 510 20.54 30.24 -8.47
C HIS A 510 19.31 29.62 -9.15
N VAL A 511 19.49 28.43 -9.72
CA VAL A 511 18.41 27.58 -10.24
C VAL A 511 18.73 26.14 -9.84
N VAL A 512 17.82 25.48 -9.13
CA VAL A 512 18.00 24.12 -8.59
C VAL A 512 16.76 23.29 -8.86
N ALA A 513 16.93 22.07 -9.36
CA ALA A 513 15.86 21.11 -9.60
C ALA A 513 15.85 20.01 -8.53
N PHE A 514 14.66 19.58 -8.12
CA PHE A 514 14.44 18.46 -7.21
C PHE A 514 13.44 17.48 -7.82
N ASN A 515 13.83 16.21 -7.91
CA ASN A 515 13.05 15.15 -8.55
C ASN A 515 13.33 13.81 -7.86
N ASN A 516 12.35 12.92 -7.78
CA ASN A 516 12.53 11.56 -7.23
C ASN A 516 13.03 11.56 -5.78
N ARG A 517 12.62 12.59 -5.02
CA ARG A 517 13.11 12.94 -3.68
C ARG A 517 14.64 13.13 -3.58
N GLY A 518 15.28 13.68 -4.61
CA GLY A 518 16.73 13.97 -4.61
C GLY A 518 17.13 15.17 -5.47
N TYR A 519 18.26 15.79 -5.12
CA TYR A 519 18.90 16.86 -5.89
C TYR A 519 19.95 16.23 -6.79
N GLY A 520 19.65 16.07 -8.08
CA GLY A 520 20.49 15.26 -8.98
C GLY A 520 21.96 15.69 -9.00
N ALA A 521 22.89 14.74 -9.02
CA ALA A 521 24.34 15.00 -8.90
C ALA A 521 24.95 15.95 -9.95
N ASP A 522 24.25 16.21 -11.07
CA ASP A 522 24.64 17.19 -12.09
C ASP A 522 24.16 18.64 -11.81
N GLU A 523 23.18 18.82 -10.92
CA GLU A 523 22.29 20.01 -10.89
C GLU A 523 22.68 21.04 -9.82
N ALA A 524 23.74 20.77 -9.06
CA ALA A 524 24.45 21.73 -8.21
C ALA A 524 25.14 22.89 -8.96
N LYS A 525 25.19 22.82 -10.30
CA LYS A 525 25.73 23.89 -11.15
C LYS A 525 24.59 24.79 -11.59
N GLY A 526 24.32 25.83 -10.79
CA GLY A 526 23.39 26.88 -11.17
C GLY A 526 23.69 27.47 -12.55
N LEU A 527 22.66 28.00 -13.20
CA LEU A 527 22.71 28.69 -14.50
C LEU A 527 23.45 30.05 -14.43
N SER A 528 24.68 30.04 -13.91
CA SER A 528 25.59 31.18 -13.98
C SER A 528 25.92 31.54 -15.43
N ALA A 529 26.29 32.80 -15.67
CA ALA A 529 26.63 33.31 -17.00
C ALA A 529 27.74 32.51 -17.75
N GLU A 530 28.58 31.74 -17.05
CA GLU A 530 29.57 30.85 -17.66
C GLU A 530 28.98 29.51 -18.18
N THR A 531 27.75 29.17 -17.78
CA THR A 531 27.11 27.85 -17.97
C THR A 531 25.97 27.87 -19.02
N GLN A 532 25.64 29.03 -19.59
CA GLN A 532 24.61 29.25 -20.63
C GLN A 532 24.76 28.43 -21.94
N ALA A 533 25.75 27.54 -22.04
CA ALA A 533 25.98 26.69 -23.20
C ALA A 533 25.14 25.38 -23.21
N THR A 534 24.42 25.07 -22.12
CA THR A 534 23.65 23.83 -21.96
C THR A 534 22.29 24.09 -21.35
N ALA A 535 21.23 23.79 -22.10
CA ALA A 535 19.85 23.82 -21.61
C ALA A 535 19.62 22.78 -20.49
N ILE A 536 18.83 23.15 -19.47
CA ILE A 536 18.50 22.29 -18.34
C ILE A 536 17.19 21.51 -18.61
N ARG A 537 17.06 20.33 -17.99
CA ARG A 537 15.83 19.53 -17.95
C ARG A 537 15.34 19.46 -16.51
N PRO A 538 14.54 20.43 -16.05
CA PRO A 538 14.27 20.60 -14.63
C PRO A 538 13.37 19.51 -14.04
N PHE A 539 12.58 18.82 -14.86
CA PHE A 539 11.75 17.70 -14.41
C PHE A 539 12.22 16.39 -15.03
N ARG A 540 12.36 15.36 -14.20
CA ARG A 540 12.91 14.05 -14.55
C ARG A 540 12.04 12.94 -13.96
N ARG A 541 11.35 12.18 -14.82
CA ARG A 541 10.72 10.90 -14.44
C ARG A 541 11.67 10.00 -13.67
N LEU A 542 11.11 9.11 -12.86
CA LEU A 542 11.79 7.94 -12.33
C LEU A 542 12.69 7.26 -13.39
N PRO A 543 13.96 6.95 -13.08
CA PRO A 543 14.88 6.31 -14.03
C PRO A 543 14.33 5.03 -14.67
N GLU A 544 13.48 4.30 -13.93
CA GLU A 544 12.84 3.06 -14.33
C GLU A 544 11.81 3.27 -15.45
N ALA A 545 11.23 4.48 -15.57
CA ALA A 545 10.31 4.86 -16.65
C ALA A 545 11.00 4.96 -18.03
N ARG A 546 12.34 4.94 -18.07
CA ARG A 546 13.15 5.02 -19.31
C ARG A 546 13.43 3.65 -19.93
N THR A 547 12.91 2.58 -19.33
CA THR A 547 13.03 1.22 -19.84
C THR A 547 12.00 0.96 -20.95
N ALA A 548 12.17 -0.13 -21.71
CA ALA A 548 11.24 -0.46 -22.79
C ALA A 548 9.84 -0.86 -22.28
N GLU A 549 9.76 -1.35 -21.04
CA GLU A 549 8.55 -1.77 -20.34
C GLU A 549 8.66 -1.24 -18.89
N PRO A 550 8.10 -0.05 -18.58
CA PRO A 550 8.06 0.46 -17.22
C PRO A 550 7.20 -0.46 -16.36
N THR A 551 7.71 -0.80 -15.18
CA THR A 551 7.18 -1.84 -14.29
C THR A 551 7.40 -1.43 -12.84
N GLU A 552 6.55 -1.89 -11.94
CA GLU A 552 6.61 -1.56 -10.52
C GLU A 552 7.90 -2.11 -9.88
N VAL A 553 8.51 -1.33 -8.97
CA VAL A 553 9.80 -1.69 -8.36
C VAL A 553 9.79 -1.47 -6.85
N LEU A 554 10.16 -2.50 -6.10
CA LEU A 554 10.37 -2.45 -4.65
C LEU A 554 11.86 -2.26 -4.36
N TYR A 555 12.22 -1.21 -3.62
CA TYR A 555 13.57 -0.90 -3.16
C TYR A 555 13.73 -1.20 -1.68
N LEU A 556 14.86 -1.83 -1.34
CA LEU A 556 15.28 -2.12 0.03
C LEU A 556 16.65 -1.47 0.26
N GLY A 557 16.74 -0.59 1.24
CA GLY A 557 17.95 0.15 1.61
C GLY A 557 18.45 -0.28 2.99
N PHE A 558 19.69 -0.74 3.04
CA PHE A 558 20.35 -1.24 4.24
C PHE A 558 21.35 -0.23 4.82
N ASP A 559 21.57 -0.28 6.13
CA ASP A 559 22.51 0.60 6.86
C ASP A 559 23.98 0.23 6.66
N GLY A 560 24.26 -1.00 6.20
CA GLY A 560 25.59 -1.53 5.93
C GLY A 560 25.65 -2.38 4.66
N PRO A 561 26.87 -2.77 4.22
CA PRO A 561 27.08 -3.51 2.98
C PRO A 561 26.49 -4.92 3.04
N LEU A 562 25.95 -5.34 1.90
CA LEU A 562 25.57 -6.73 1.63
C LEU A 562 26.65 -7.34 0.72
N ASP A 563 27.25 -8.45 1.15
CA ASP A 563 28.33 -9.16 0.46
C ASP A 563 28.18 -10.67 0.68
N ASP A 564 28.86 -11.49 -0.14
CA ASP A 564 28.80 -12.96 -0.15
C ASP A 564 27.35 -13.52 -0.19
N GLY A 565 27.01 -14.50 0.66
CA GLY A 565 25.70 -15.16 0.71
C GLY A 565 25.72 -16.69 0.61
N PRO A 566 24.55 -17.35 0.58
CA PRO A 566 23.23 -16.74 0.40
C PRO A 566 22.74 -15.98 1.65
N ILE A 567 22.37 -14.71 1.47
CA ILE A 567 21.64 -13.92 2.46
C ILE A 567 20.15 -14.17 2.24
N GLN A 568 19.40 -14.49 3.29
CA GLN A 568 17.97 -14.80 3.21
C GLN A 568 17.11 -13.67 3.79
N LEU A 569 16.11 -13.23 3.02
CA LEU A 569 15.12 -12.22 3.39
C LEU A 569 13.74 -12.86 3.46
N LEU A 570 13.07 -12.86 4.62
CA LEU A 570 11.66 -13.21 4.73
C LEU A 570 10.81 -12.01 4.32
N TYR A 571 10.00 -12.20 3.28
CA TYR A 571 8.88 -11.35 2.94
C TYR A 571 7.64 -11.88 3.68
N SER A 572 7.22 -11.20 4.77
CA SER A 572 5.97 -11.50 5.47
C SER A 572 4.85 -10.60 4.96
N ALA A 573 3.81 -11.22 4.41
CA ALA A 573 2.66 -10.58 3.80
C ALA A 573 1.39 -11.34 4.19
N ALA A 574 0.23 -10.68 4.09
CA ALA A 574 -1.05 -11.35 4.25
C ALA A 574 -1.32 -12.27 3.04
N ASP A 575 -1.62 -13.55 3.30
CA ASP A 575 -1.99 -14.52 2.24
C ASP A 575 -3.26 -14.05 1.52
N LYS A 576 -3.11 -13.59 0.27
CA LYS A 576 -4.18 -12.99 -0.55
C LYS A 576 -4.46 -13.80 -1.81
N PRO A 577 -5.73 -14.08 -2.17
CA PRO A 577 -6.06 -14.73 -3.43
C PRO A 577 -5.95 -13.74 -4.60
N TYR A 578 -5.15 -14.09 -5.60
CA TYR A 578 -4.96 -13.32 -6.83
C TYR A 578 -5.71 -13.92 -8.03
N PRO A 579 -5.98 -13.13 -9.10
CA PRO A 579 -6.61 -13.66 -10.31
C PRO A 579 -5.72 -14.69 -10.99
N VAL A 580 -6.29 -15.56 -11.80
CA VAL A 580 -5.48 -16.48 -12.60
C VAL A 580 -6.06 -16.54 -14.01
N PRO A 581 -5.30 -16.21 -15.08
CA PRO A 581 -3.87 -15.89 -15.10
C PRO A 581 -3.51 -14.53 -14.49
N PHE A 582 -2.56 -14.57 -13.56
CA PHE A 582 -1.77 -13.46 -13.04
C PHE A 582 -0.43 -14.05 -12.61
N TYR A 583 0.66 -13.61 -13.24
CA TYR A 583 2.00 -14.12 -12.94
C TYR A 583 3.03 -12.98 -12.90
N PRO A 584 2.96 -12.09 -11.90
CA PRO A 584 4.10 -11.24 -11.57
C PRO A 584 5.29 -12.12 -11.19
N ARG A 585 6.50 -11.59 -11.39
CA ARG A 585 7.77 -12.20 -11.04
C ARG A 585 8.70 -11.13 -10.52
N ALA A 586 9.33 -11.34 -9.38
CA ALA A 586 10.36 -10.44 -8.88
C ALA A 586 11.70 -10.75 -9.54
N ARG A 587 12.27 -9.76 -10.23
CA ARG A 587 13.67 -9.78 -10.69
C ARG A 587 14.52 -8.97 -9.71
N TRP A 588 15.32 -9.67 -8.92
CA TRP A 588 16.22 -9.07 -7.94
C TRP A 588 17.47 -8.50 -8.62
N GLU A 589 17.79 -7.25 -8.31
CA GLU A 589 18.91 -6.48 -8.86
C GLU A 589 19.63 -5.72 -7.74
N PHE A 590 20.95 -5.59 -7.83
CA PHE A 590 21.77 -4.70 -6.98
C PHE A 590 22.43 -3.62 -7.85
N CYS A 591 22.85 -2.51 -7.24
CA CYS A 591 23.59 -1.46 -7.95
C CYS A 591 25.09 -1.80 -7.94
N GLU A 592 25.63 -2.10 -9.13
CA GLU A 592 27.05 -2.46 -9.36
C GLU A 592 27.95 -1.23 -9.35
N ASP A 593 27.44 -0.10 -9.87
CA ASP A 593 28.13 1.18 -9.91
C ASP A 593 27.11 2.32 -9.71
N PRO A 594 27.04 2.90 -8.50
CA PRO A 594 26.15 4.03 -8.22
C PRO A 594 26.45 5.28 -9.06
N ALA A 595 27.71 5.50 -9.46
CA ALA A 595 28.10 6.70 -10.22
C ALA A 595 27.62 6.66 -11.68
N SER A 596 27.43 5.47 -12.27
CA SER A 596 26.73 5.29 -13.54
C SER A 596 25.25 4.95 -13.40
N GLY A 597 24.78 4.62 -12.20
CA GLY A 597 23.42 4.14 -11.93
C GLY A 597 23.14 2.78 -12.55
N THR A 598 24.18 1.93 -12.68
CA THR A 598 24.08 0.61 -13.31
C THR A 598 23.56 -0.43 -12.32
N TRP A 599 22.57 -1.22 -12.76
CA TRP A 599 21.95 -2.28 -11.98
C TRP A 599 22.13 -3.63 -12.65
N THR A 600 22.61 -4.60 -11.88
CA THR A 600 22.90 -5.95 -12.34
C THR A 600 22.04 -6.97 -11.57
N GLN A 601 21.59 -8.00 -12.28
CA GLN A 601 20.70 -9.03 -11.72
C GLN A 601 21.47 -9.93 -10.75
N LEU A 602 20.88 -10.17 -9.57
CA LEU A 602 21.38 -11.13 -8.59
C LEU A 602 21.00 -12.56 -8.99
N ASP A 603 21.80 -13.53 -8.53
CA ASP A 603 21.36 -14.92 -8.48
C ASP A 603 20.44 -15.07 -7.26
N ALA A 604 19.19 -15.48 -7.49
CA ALA A 604 18.12 -15.35 -6.52
C ALA A 604 17.12 -16.50 -6.60
N GLU A 605 16.89 -17.18 -5.47
CA GLU A 605 15.78 -18.13 -5.31
C GLU A 605 14.63 -17.42 -4.60
N ASP A 606 13.58 -17.08 -5.34
CA ASP A 606 12.41 -16.34 -4.85
C ASP A 606 11.28 -17.29 -4.41
N GLY A 607 11.13 -17.48 -3.09
CA GLY A 607 10.02 -18.23 -2.51
C GLY A 607 8.69 -17.48 -2.41
N THR A 608 8.63 -16.20 -2.81
CA THR A 608 7.42 -15.34 -2.69
C THR A 608 6.48 -15.44 -3.89
N GLU A 609 6.84 -16.21 -4.92
CA GLU A 609 6.13 -16.30 -6.21
C GLU A 609 5.87 -14.90 -6.82
N GLY A 610 6.87 -14.00 -6.77
CA GLY A 610 6.72 -12.63 -7.28
C GLY A 610 5.92 -11.71 -6.36
N LEU A 611 6.18 -11.77 -5.04
CA LEU A 611 5.52 -11.02 -3.97
C LEU A 611 4.04 -11.36 -3.76
N LEU A 612 3.54 -12.47 -4.31
CA LEU A 612 2.14 -12.91 -4.17
C LEU A 612 1.81 -13.53 -2.81
N GLN A 613 2.81 -14.12 -2.16
CA GLN A 613 2.65 -14.89 -0.93
C GLN A 613 3.85 -14.67 0.00
N ARG A 614 3.68 -14.93 1.29
CA ARG A 614 4.78 -14.97 2.25
C ARG A 614 5.84 -16.00 1.82
N GLY A 615 7.11 -15.64 1.89
CA GLY A 615 8.19 -16.46 1.35
C GLY A 615 9.56 -15.92 1.74
N ILE A 616 10.58 -16.78 1.63
CA ILE A 616 11.97 -16.38 1.81
C ILE A 616 12.60 -16.21 0.42
N VAL A 617 13.31 -15.10 0.22
CA VAL A 617 14.15 -14.84 -0.94
C VAL A 617 15.60 -15.09 -0.53
N SER A 618 16.26 -16.00 -1.23
CA SER A 618 17.69 -16.28 -1.06
C SER A 618 18.48 -15.49 -2.10
N LEU A 619 19.41 -14.63 -1.68
CA LEU A 619 20.19 -13.73 -2.53
C LEU A 619 21.69 -14.01 -2.40
N ALA A 620 22.39 -14.19 -3.52
CA ALA A 620 23.85 -14.27 -3.56
C ALA A 620 24.45 -13.05 -4.26
N PHE A 621 25.37 -12.36 -3.58
CA PHE A 621 26.03 -11.15 -4.07
C PHE A 621 27.36 -11.50 -4.74
N PRO A 622 27.65 -11.00 -5.95
CA PRO A 622 28.94 -11.24 -6.60
C PRO A 622 30.07 -10.35 -6.05
N GLU A 623 29.71 -9.25 -5.40
CA GLU A 623 30.57 -8.31 -4.70
C GLU A 623 29.74 -7.44 -3.72
N ALA A 624 30.42 -6.84 -2.74
CA ALA A 624 29.80 -5.95 -1.75
C ALA A 624 29.07 -4.75 -2.38
N THR A 625 27.87 -4.45 -1.90
CA THR A 625 27.13 -3.24 -2.31
C THR A 625 27.80 -1.95 -1.84
N GLU A 626 27.75 -0.89 -2.66
CA GLU A 626 28.19 0.47 -2.28
C GLU A 626 27.01 1.33 -1.83
N ALA A 627 27.21 2.22 -0.85
CA ALA A 627 26.18 3.12 -0.34
C ALA A 627 26.03 4.36 -1.24
N PHE A 628 24.80 4.74 -1.57
CA PHE A 628 24.53 5.94 -2.37
C PHE A 628 23.18 6.57 -2.06
N GLU A 629 23.02 7.84 -2.45
CA GLU A 629 21.78 8.59 -2.29
C GLU A 629 20.68 8.09 -3.23
N ARG A 630 19.55 7.68 -2.66
CA ARG A 630 18.30 7.46 -3.39
C ARG A 630 17.13 7.82 -2.46
N PHE A 631 16.10 8.45 -3.01
CA PHE A 631 14.89 8.84 -2.25
C PHE A 631 15.19 9.67 -0.98
N GLY A 632 16.23 10.51 -1.01
CA GLY A 632 16.65 11.36 0.12
C GLY A 632 17.47 10.64 1.20
N ARG A 633 17.84 9.37 1.01
CA ARG A 633 18.62 8.58 1.97
C ARG A 633 19.85 7.95 1.34
N VAL A 634 21.00 8.01 2.03
CA VAL A 634 22.22 7.28 1.68
C VAL A 634 22.19 5.90 2.35
N ARG A 635 22.02 4.85 1.55
CA ARG A 635 21.91 3.45 1.99
C ARG A 635 22.53 2.51 0.96
N HIS A 636 22.75 1.26 1.36
CA HIS A 636 23.11 0.17 0.47
C HIS A 636 21.82 -0.38 -0.18
N TRP A 637 21.58 -0.04 -1.45
CA TRP A 637 20.30 -0.33 -2.11
C TRP A 637 20.33 -1.61 -2.97
N ILE A 638 19.34 -2.46 -2.74
CA ILE A 638 18.90 -3.53 -3.66
C ILE A 638 17.46 -3.27 -4.09
N ARG A 639 17.00 -3.94 -5.16
CA ARG A 639 15.61 -3.83 -5.62
C ARG A 639 15.07 -5.11 -6.24
N ALA A 640 13.75 -5.31 -6.09
CA ALA A 640 12.96 -6.26 -6.85
C ALA A 640 12.16 -5.49 -7.90
N ARG A 641 12.51 -5.66 -9.18
CA ARG A 641 11.72 -5.16 -10.31
C ARG A 641 10.67 -6.21 -10.66
N LEU A 642 9.40 -5.85 -10.71
CA LEU A 642 8.34 -6.76 -11.11
C LEU A 642 8.32 -6.92 -12.63
N VAL A 643 8.02 -8.14 -13.09
CA VAL A 643 7.98 -8.51 -14.51
C VAL A 643 6.83 -9.48 -14.72
N GLY A 644 6.02 -9.31 -15.76
CA GLY A 644 4.87 -10.18 -16.04
C GLY A 644 3.56 -9.39 -16.07
N ASP A 645 2.53 -9.91 -15.41
CA ASP A 645 1.27 -9.18 -15.22
C ASP A 645 1.45 -8.08 -14.15
N PRO A 646 1.09 -6.81 -14.43
CA PRO A 646 1.21 -5.70 -13.47
C PRO A 646 0.06 -5.70 -12.45
N PHE A 647 0.32 -5.15 -11.27
CA PHE A 647 -0.69 -4.93 -10.24
C PHE A 647 -1.62 -3.75 -10.60
N ASP A 648 -2.86 -3.77 -10.10
CA ASP A 648 -3.82 -2.66 -10.24
C ASP A 648 -3.42 -1.55 -9.22
N VAL A 649 -2.49 -0.69 -9.62
CA VAL A 649 -1.98 0.42 -8.80
C VAL A 649 -3.04 1.53 -8.65
N THR A 650 -3.24 2.00 -7.42
CA THR A 650 -4.04 3.19 -7.11
C THR A 650 -3.17 4.24 -6.42
N VAL A 651 -3.08 5.41 -7.04
CA VAL A 651 -2.34 6.58 -6.53
C VAL A 651 -3.35 7.52 -5.90
N THR A 652 -3.28 7.75 -4.59
CA THR A 652 -4.03 8.84 -3.95
C THR A 652 -3.21 10.13 -4.00
N GLU A 653 -3.88 11.28 -4.13
CA GLU A 653 -3.22 12.59 -4.18
C GLU A 653 -2.21 12.81 -3.04
N ASN A 654 -1.20 13.64 -3.30
CA ASN A 654 -0.10 13.89 -2.38
C ASN A 654 -0.62 14.27 -0.99
N ALA A 655 -0.04 13.68 0.05
CA ALA A 655 -0.18 14.25 1.39
C ALA A 655 0.43 15.66 1.37
N ALA A 656 -0.32 16.66 1.86
CA ALA A 656 0.20 18.02 2.01
C ALA A 656 1.51 18.00 2.81
N VAL A 657 2.51 18.76 2.35
CA VAL A 657 3.80 18.85 3.03
C VAL A 657 3.58 19.50 4.41
N PRO A 658 3.98 18.87 5.53
CA PRO A 658 3.81 19.46 6.85
C PRO A 658 4.68 20.72 7.00
N GLY A 659 4.07 21.91 6.92
CA GLY A 659 4.78 23.19 6.95
C GLY A 659 4.49 24.10 5.74
N ASP A 660 4.00 23.54 4.64
CA ASP A 660 3.29 24.33 3.63
C ASP A 660 1.95 24.80 4.22
N ASP A 661 1.48 25.98 3.80
CA ASP A 661 0.07 26.35 4.03
C ASP A 661 -0.84 25.24 3.48
N PRO A 662 -1.86 24.77 4.22
CA PRO A 662 -2.87 23.91 3.62
C PRO A 662 -3.46 24.64 2.41
N PRO A 663 -3.71 23.96 1.28
CA PRO A 663 -4.21 24.64 0.09
C PRO A 663 -5.47 25.43 0.44
N ASP A 664 -5.54 26.70 0.02
CA ASP A 664 -6.68 27.63 0.23
C ASP A 664 -8.00 27.13 -0.42
N GLU A 665 -8.03 25.88 -0.90
CA GLU A 665 -9.08 25.22 -1.65
C GLU A 665 -10.04 24.35 -0.81
N GLU A 666 -9.85 24.22 0.52
CA GLU A 666 -10.86 23.60 1.39
C GLU A 666 -12.16 24.43 1.39
N SER A 667 -13.07 24.10 0.45
CA SER A 667 -14.44 24.63 0.25
C SER A 667 -14.62 25.77 -0.78
N ALA A 668 -13.94 25.72 -1.93
CA ALA A 668 -14.21 26.66 -3.04
C ALA A 668 -15.63 26.59 -3.63
N ILE A 669 -16.33 25.44 -3.53
CA ILE A 669 -17.71 25.25 -4.00
C ILE A 669 -18.62 24.93 -2.81
N GLN A 670 -19.77 25.60 -2.73
CA GLN A 670 -20.87 25.23 -1.85
C GLN A 670 -22.02 24.62 -2.66
N MET A 671 -22.51 23.45 -2.25
CA MET A 671 -23.72 22.84 -2.79
C MET A 671 -24.90 23.01 -1.83
N LEU A 672 -26.01 23.53 -2.35
CA LEU A 672 -27.28 23.78 -1.65
C LEU A 672 -28.39 22.97 -2.35
N VAL A 673 -29.24 22.26 -1.60
CA VAL A 673 -30.25 21.35 -2.17
C VAL A 673 -31.66 21.69 -1.67
N ASP A 674 -32.51 22.23 -2.55
CA ASP A 674 -33.94 22.45 -2.27
C ASP A 674 -34.77 21.26 -2.80
N ARG A 675 -35.24 20.42 -1.86
CA ARG A 675 -36.08 19.24 -2.15
C ARG A 675 -37.55 19.59 -2.42
N THR A 676 -37.99 20.83 -2.17
CA THR A 676 -39.36 21.28 -2.40
C THR A 676 -39.57 21.59 -3.88
N GLU A 677 -38.66 22.38 -4.45
CA GLU A 677 -38.65 22.72 -5.88
C GLU A 677 -37.89 21.67 -6.73
N ASN A 678 -37.11 20.79 -6.09
CA ASN A 678 -36.22 19.79 -6.72
C ASN A 678 -35.09 20.47 -7.52
N VAL A 679 -34.36 21.37 -6.87
CA VAL A 679 -33.26 22.14 -7.45
C VAL A 679 -32.02 22.04 -6.58
N VAL A 680 -30.86 21.89 -7.22
CA VAL A 680 -29.53 21.99 -6.58
C VAL A 680 -28.88 23.27 -7.06
N VAL A 681 -28.36 24.08 -6.14
CA VAL A 681 -27.57 25.28 -6.46
C VAL A 681 -26.12 25.02 -6.10
N LEU A 682 -25.23 25.16 -7.07
CA LEU A 682 -23.78 25.15 -6.88
C LEU A 682 -23.31 26.61 -6.90
N GLU A 683 -22.71 27.07 -5.81
CA GLU A 683 -22.19 28.44 -5.64
C GLU A 683 -20.68 28.40 -5.49
N ASN A 684 -19.95 29.13 -6.34
CA ASN A 684 -18.51 29.30 -6.22
C ASN A 684 -18.19 30.37 -5.17
N ARG A 685 -17.61 29.95 -4.03
CA ARG A 685 -17.37 30.80 -2.85
C ARG A 685 -15.93 31.26 -2.67
N GLY A 686 -15.11 31.21 -3.72
CA GLY A 686 -13.79 31.83 -3.67
C GLY A 686 -12.86 31.53 -4.84
N ALA A 687 -13.08 30.43 -5.58
CA ALA A 687 -12.23 30.09 -6.72
C ALA A 687 -12.36 31.12 -7.85
N LYS A 688 -11.22 31.52 -8.42
CA LYS A 688 -11.14 32.49 -9.52
C LYS A 688 -11.98 32.08 -10.73
N ARG A 689 -12.04 30.78 -11.03
CA ARG A 689 -12.96 30.19 -12.02
C ARG A 689 -13.07 28.68 -11.80
N PHE A 690 -14.28 28.16 -11.58
CA PHE A 690 -14.51 26.73 -11.42
C PHE A 690 -15.16 26.14 -12.68
N ASN A 691 -14.51 25.16 -13.32
CA ASN A 691 -15.05 24.54 -14.53
C ASN A 691 -15.93 23.33 -14.19
N LEU A 692 -17.26 23.47 -14.31
CA LEU A 692 -18.18 22.38 -14.05
C LEU A 692 -18.26 21.34 -15.18
N GLU A 693 -17.68 21.60 -16.37
CA GLU A 693 -17.72 20.65 -17.51
C GLU A 693 -17.02 19.32 -17.23
N ARG A 694 -16.20 19.25 -16.18
CA ARG A 694 -15.57 18.01 -15.68
C ARG A 694 -16.41 17.28 -14.63
N PHE A 695 -17.56 17.81 -14.23
CA PHE A 695 -18.35 17.29 -13.12
C PHE A 695 -19.77 16.90 -13.54
N SER A 696 -20.21 15.76 -13.03
CA SER A 696 -21.57 15.24 -13.13
C SER A 696 -22.28 15.37 -11.80
N LEU A 697 -23.51 15.88 -11.82
CA LEU A 697 -24.39 15.86 -10.66
C LEU A 697 -25.24 14.58 -10.67
N SER A 698 -25.22 13.81 -9.58
CA SER A 698 -26.10 12.65 -9.43
C SER A 698 -26.90 12.67 -8.12
N VAL A 699 -27.99 11.90 -8.10
CA VAL A 699 -28.96 11.79 -7.01
C VAL A 699 -29.04 10.33 -6.57
N GLY A 700 -27.92 9.82 -6.07
CA GLY A 700 -27.66 8.40 -5.82
C GLY A 700 -27.23 7.60 -7.08
N PRO A 701 -26.60 6.44 -6.89
CA PRO A 701 -25.81 5.75 -7.92
C PRO A 701 -26.59 5.22 -9.14
N ASP A 702 -27.92 5.09 -9.05
CA ASP A 702 -28.78 4.61 -10.16
C ASP A 702 -29.59 5.75 -10.85
N SER A 703 -29.32 7.02 -10.53
CA SER A 703 -29.98 8.18 -11.16
C SER A 703 -29.22 8.67 -12.41
N PRO A 704 -29.91 9.16 -13.46
CA PRO A 704 -29.24 9.73 -14.63
C PRO A 704 -28.49 11.01 -14.24
N SER A 705 -27.18 11.06 -14.53
CA SER A 705 -26.37 12.26 -14.33
C SER A 705 -26.84 13.40 -15.25
N SER A 706 -26.64 14.63 -14.78
CA SER A 706 -26.81 15.83 -15.60
C SER A 706 -25.45 16.48 -15.82
N ASP A 707 -25.02 16.55 -17.08
CA ASP A 707 -23.76 17.20 -17.48
C ASP A 707 -23.83 18.72 -17.19
N LEU A 708 -22.86 19.24 -16.45
CA LEU A 708 -22.82 20.63 -16.03
C LEU A 708 -22.03 21.50 -17.03
N ALA A 709 -22.68 21.87 -18.13
CA ALA A 709 -22.07 22.65 -19.22
C ALA A 709 -21.87 24.16 -18.90
N ALA A 710 -21.13 24.48 -17.83
CA ALA A 710 -20.85 25.86 -17.40
C ALA A 710 -19.51 26.01 -16.65
N SER A 711 -18.85 27.18 -16.79
CA SER A 711 -17.82 27.64 -15.85
C SER A 711 -18.41 28.69 -14.92
N LEU A 712 -18.24 28.56 -13.60
CA LEU A 712 -18.62 29.57 -12.62
C LEU A 712 -17.46 30.52 -12.33
N GLY A 713 -17.67 31.82 -12.50
CA GLY A 713 -16.81 32.86 -11.93
C GLY A 713 -16.98 33.00 -10.40
N PRO A 714 -16.22 33.89 -9.74
CA PRO A 714 -16.27 34.07 -8.30
C PRO A 714 -17.64 34.61 -7.86
N ASN A 715 -18.25 33.96 -6.86
CA ASN A 715 -19.61 34.26 -6.38
C ASN A 715 -20.72 34.07 -7.44
N GLU A 716 -20.45 33.38 -8.55
CA GLU A 716 -21.51 32.91 -9.44
C GLU A 716 -22.13 31.61 -8.91
N SER A 717 -23.42 31.43 -9.21
CA SER A 717 -24.17 30.24 -8.86
C SER A 717 -24.96 29.69 -10.03
N ILE A 718 -24.99 28.37 -10.22
CA ILE A 718 -25.87 27.69 -11.18
C ILE A 718 -26.92 26.85 -10.46
N ALA A 719 -28.16 26.93 -10.94
CA ALA A 719 -29.28 26.13 -10.47
C ALA A 719 -29.55 24.97 -11.45
N VAL A 720 -29.57 23.74 -10.93
CA VAL A 720 -29.74 22.49 -11.68
C VAL A 720 -30.98 21.78 -11.17
N SER A 721 -31.99 21.61 -12.04
CA SER A 721 -33.20 20.87 -11.70
C SER A 721 -32.92 19.38 -11.64
N ILE A 722 -33.31 18.73 -10.54
CA ILE A 722 -33.09 17.30 -10.30
C ILE A 722 -34.41 16.51 -10.28
N SER A 723 -34.31 15.20 -10.55
CA SER A 723 -35.43 14.28 -10.31
C SER A 723 -35.62 14.06 -8.81
N ARG A 724 -36.87 13.99 -8.34
CA ARG A 724 -37.29 13.90 -6.92
C ARG A 724 -36.28 13.17 -6.02
N PRO A 725 -35.48 13.87 -5.19
CA PRO A 725 -34.38 13.26 -4.46
C PRO A 725 -34.87 12.40 -3.30
N THR A 726 -34.74 11.08 -3.45
CA THR A 726 -34.88 10.11 -2.35
C THR A 726 -33.54 9.72 -1.71
N GLY A 727 -32.41 10.10 -2.32
CA GLY A 727 -31.05 9.79 -1.84
C GLY A 727 -30.20 11.03 -1.51
N ALA A 728 -28.90 10.80 -1.32
CA ALA A 728 -27.90 11.86 -1.31
C ALA A 728 -27.77 12.51 -2.71
N VAL A 729 -27.29 13.74 -2.73
CA VAL A 729 -26.89 14.45 -3.96
C VAL A 729 -25.39 14.60 -3.88
N GLU A 730 -24.67 14.17 -4.90
CA GLU A 730 -23.22 14.10 -4.92
C GLU A 730 -22.69 14.62 -6.27
N LEU A 731 -21.48 15.17 -6.23
CA LEU A 731 -20.76 15.74 -7.37
C LEU A 731 -19.56 14.83 -7.67
N TYR A 732 -19.48 14.33 -8.90
CA TYR A 732 -18.45 13.38 -9.31
C TYR A 732 -17.71 13.85 -10.55
N THR A 733 -16.46 13.43 -10.71
CA THR A 733 -15.69 13.51 -11.97
C THR A 733 -16.08 12.37 -12.94
N PRO A 734 -15.60 12.33 -14.20
CA PRO A 734 -16.03 11.33 -15.20
C PRO A 734 -15.65 9.87 -14.86
N ASP A 735 -14.72 9.73 -13.92
CA ASP A 735 -14.13 8.54 -13.29
C ASP A 735 -14.84 8.13 -11.97
N TRP A 736 -15.92 8.83 -11.59
CA TRP A 736 -16.78 8.52 -10.42
C TRP A 736 -16.16 8.72 -9.03
N GLU A 737 -15.07 9.47 -8.91
CA GLU A 737 -14.57 9.92 -7.60
C GLU A 737 -15.46 11.00 -6.99
N SER A 738 -15.73 10.89 -5.68
CA SER A 738 -16.54 11.84 -4.93
C SER A 738 -15.70 13.01 -4.43
N VAL A 739 -15.98 14.23 -4.91
CA VAL A 739 -15.26 15.42 -4.42
C VAL A 739 -15.73 15.76 -3.00
N PRO A 740 -14.83 16.07 -2.04
CA PRO A 740 -15.18 16.53 -0.70
C PRO A 740 -15.71 17.98 -0.73
N VAL A 741 -16.92 18.17 -1.28
CA VAL A 741 -17.62 19.45 -1.26
C VAL A 741 -18.28 19.64 0.11
N SER A 742 -18.04 20.79 0.77
CA SER A 742 -18.66 21.15 2.05
C SER A 742 -20.19 21.34 1.95
N VAL A 743 -20.94 20.24 2.04
CA VAL A 743 -22.41 20.22 1.99
C VAL A 743 -23.00 20.82 3.28
N ARG A 744 -23.25 22.13 3.29
CA ARG A 744 -24.07 22.74 4.36
C ARG A 744 -25.54 22.54 4.06
N TYR A 745 -26.18 21.72 4.89
CA TYR A 745 -27.62 21.53 4.89
C TYR A 745 -28.34 22.72 5.57
N GLU A 746 -28.90 23.63 4.77
CA GLU A 746 -29.87 24.65 5.23
C GLU A 746 -31.22 24.47 4.52
N GLU A 747 -32.29 24.17 5.28
CA GLU A 747 -33.66 24.29 4.76
C GLU A 747 -33.98 25.78 4.56
N ARG A 748 -33.91 26.24 3.31
CA ARG A 748 -34.29 27.61 2.94
C ARG A 748 -34.96 27.62 1.58
N ALA A 749 -36.14 28.25 1.50
CA ALA A 749 -36.80 28.50 0.23
C ALA A 749 -35.93 29.45 -0.62
N ILE A 750 -35.57 29.01 -1.81
CA ILE A 750 -34.71 29.79 -2.72
C ILE A 750 -35.57 30.86 -3.41
N ASP A 751 -35.28 32.14 -3.15
CA ASP A 751 -35.96 33.26 -3.82
C ASP A 751 -35.52 33.39 -5.29
N THR A 752 -36.29 32.75 -6.19
CA THR A 752 -36.35 32.96 -7.66
C THR A 752 -35.05 33.33 -8.40
N VAL A 753 -34.40 32.33 -9.00
CA VAL A 753 -33.41 32.52 -10.07
C VAL A 753 -34.12 32.62 -11.44
N ASP A 754 -33.65 33.52 -12.31
CA ASP A 754 -34.30 33.86 -13.59
C ASP A 754 -34.01 32.82 -14.69
N THR A 755 -34.98 31.94 -14.97
CA THR A 755 -34.85 30.84 -15.94
C THR A 755 -35.25 31.27 -17.35
N THR A 756 -34.27 31.63 -18.20
CA THR A 756 -34.50 31.88 -19.64
C THR A 756 -33.52 31.19 -20.59
N ALA A 757 -33.65 29.86 -20.73
CA ALA A 757 -33.10 29.12 -21.89
C ALA A 757 -33.86 27.80 -22.16
N GLU A 758 -34.93 27.84 -22.96
CA GLU A 758 -35.53 26.62 -23.54
C GLU A 758 -35.38 26.59 -25.07
N ARG A 759 -34.89 25.47 -25.63
CA ARG A 759 -35.32 25.00 -26.96
C ARG A 759 -35.06 23.51 -27.24
N SER A 760 -36.12 22.73 -27.02
CA SER A 760 -36.77 21.86 -28.02
C SER A 760 -36.02 20.66 -28.63
N LEU A 761 -36.61 19.47 -28.44
CA LEU A 761 -37.01 18.56 -29.53
C LEU A 761 -38.21 17.68 -29.08
N GLN A 762 -39.04 17.22 -30.02
CA GLN A 762 -40.42 16.74 -29.77
C GLN A 762 -40.58 15.21 -29.74
N GLU A 763 -41.63 14.77 -29.03
CA GLU A 763 -42.24 13.43 -29.09
C GLU A 763 -43.04 13.19 -30.40
N GLU A 764 -43.29 11.91 -30.73
CA GLU A 764 -44.57 11.33 -31.20
C GLU A 764 -44.48 9.80 -30.97
N SER A 765 -45.23 9.15 -30.07
CA SER A 765 -46.65 8.73 -30.12
C SER A 765 -47.00 7.77 -31.31
N ALA A 766 -47.89 6.76 -31.23
CA ALA A 766 -48.90 6.41 -30.22
C ALA A 766 -49.60 5.03 -30.52
N VAL A 767 -50.26 4.42 -29.49
CA VAL A 767 -51.60 3.72 -29.52
C VAL A 767 -51.72 2.40 -30.37
N ASP A 768 -52.55 1.35 -30.15
CA ASP A 768 -53.70 0.92 -29.28
C ASP A 768 -53.56 -0.61 -28.98
N GLY A 769 -54.42 -1.40 -28.31
CA GLY A 769 -55.70 -1.15 -27.62
C GLY A 769 -56.54 -2.42 -27.33
N ALA A 770 -56.94 -2.62 -26.05
CA ALA A 770 -58.10 -3.38 -25.49
C ALA A 770 -58.51 -4.82 -25.92
N PHE A 771 -58.86 -5.68 -24.95
CA PHE A 771 -60.25 -6.19 -24.70
C PHE A 771 -60.34 -7.03 -23.38
N GLU A 772 -61.55 -7.23 -22.83
CA GLU A 772 -61.78 -7.41 -21.38
C GLU A 772 -62.85 -8.48 -20.99
N THR A 773 -62.82 -8.98 -19.72
CA THR A 773 -63.90 -9.66 -18.92
C THR A 773 -64.17 -11.19 -19.09
N PRO A 774 -64.83 -11.92 -18.12
CA PRO A 774 -64.54 -12.00 -16.66
C PRO A 774 -64.77 -13.39 -15.94
N LYS A 775 -64.13 -13.61 -14.76
CA LYS A 775 -64.44 -14.56 -13.64
C LYS A 775 -64.36 -16.11 -13.90
N PRO A 776 -64.28 -17.00 -12.86
CA PRO A 776 -64.26 -16.81 -11.38
C PRO A 776 -63.09 -17.52 -10.61
N THR A 777 -63.06 -17.37 -9.28
CA THR A 777 -62.10 -17.96 -8.30
C THR A 777 -62.21 -19.49 -8.12
N PRO A 778 -61.08 -20.18 -7.84
CA PRO A 778 -61.02 -21.05 -6.65
C PRO A 778 -59.69 -21.00 -5.86
N GLU A 779 -59.69 -21.56 -4.65
CA GLU A 779 -58.60 -21.64 -3.66
C GLU A 779 -57.59 -22.81 -3.90
N PRO A 780 -56.48 -22.94 -3.14
CA PRO A 780 -55.16 -23.28 -3.71
C PRO A 780 -54.79 -24.77 -3.76
N THR A 781 -53.71 -25.06 -4.49
CA THR A 781 -52.92 -26.30 -4.38
C THR A 781 -51.45 -25.96 -4.67
N PRO A 782 -50.49 -26.25 -3.76
CA PRO A 782 -49.08 -25.99 -4.04
C PRO A 782 -48.55 -26.99 -5.07
N THR A 783 -47.95 -26.48 -6.14
CA THR A 783 -47.26 -27.24 -7.19
C THR A 783 -45.91 -26.52 -7.43
N PRO A 784 -44.78 -27.24 -7.58
CA PRO A 784 -43.45 -26.63 -7.42
C PRO A 784 -43.11 -25.62 -8.51
N CYS A 785 -42.22 -24.67 -8.20
CA CYS A 785 -41.78 -23.63 -9.11
C CYS A 785 -41.12 -24.18 -10.38
N GLU A 786 -41.74 -23.98 -11.54
CA GLU A 786 -41.07 -24.05 -12.85
C GLU A 786 -40.68 -22.66 -13.36
N SER A 787 -39.50 -22.61 -13.98
CA SER A 787 -38.99 -21.59 -14.92
C SER A 787 -39.25 -20.10 -14.63
N LEU A 788 -38.34 -19.49 -13.87
CA LEU A 788 -37.86 -18.13 -14.12
C LEU A 788 -36.33 -18.16 -14.06
N SER A 789 -35.66 -17.48 -14.99
CA SER A 789 -34.19 -17.52 -15.11
C SER A 789 -33.53 -16.99 -13.83
N PRO A 790 -32.52 -17.69 -13.26
CA PRO A 790 -31.78 -17.17 -12.12
C PRO A 790 -30.96 -15.95 -12.53
N ARG A 791 -30.82 -14.98 -11.62
CA ARG A 791 -29.72 -14.01 -11.65
C ARG A 791 -28.57 -14.65 -10.89
N LEU A 792 -27.41 -14.74 -11.55
CA LEU A 792 -26.18 -15.17 -10.90
C LEU A 792 -25.73 -14.05 -9.95
N LEU A 793 -25.26 -14.39 -8.76
CA LEU A 793 -24.27 -13.56 -8.08
C LEU A 793 -22.96 -13.83 -8.83
N GLU A 794 -22.40 -12.81 -9.48
CA GLU A 794 -21.11 -12.96 -10.14
C GLU A 794 -20.01 -13.00 -9.08
N THR A 795 -19.80 -14.16 -8.46
CA THR A 795 -18.61 -14.42 -7.61
C THR A 795 -17.44 -14.86 -8.48
N ALA A 796 -17.11 -14.03 -9.46
CA ALA A 796 -15.69 -13.80 -9.69
C ALA A 796 -15.13 -13.35 -8.34
N THR A 797 -14.13 -14.07 -7.81
CA THR A 797 -13.36 -13.61 -6.66
C THR A 797 -12.98 -12.15 -6.84
N GLU A 798 -12.92 -11.38 -5.75
CA GLU A 798 -11.98 -10.24 -5.62
C GLU A 798 -10.55 -10.77 -5.61
N ALA A 799 -10.22 -11.41 -6.73
CA ALA A 799 -8.92 -11.61 -7.26
C ALA A 799 -8.62 -10.32 -8.01
N THR A 800 -8.57 -9.21 -7.25
CA THR A 800 -8.09 -7.93 -7.73
C THR A 800 -6.59 -8.09 -8.00
N ARG A 801 -6.04 -7.39 -9.00
CA ARG A 801 -4.58 -7.31 -9.11
C ARG A 801 -4.05 -6.22 -8.19
N ASP A 802 -4.86 -5.64 -7.31
CA ASP A 802 -4.41 -4.81 -6.19
C ASP A 802 -3.12 -5.36 -5.56
N PRO A 803 -2.12 -4.50 -5.32
CA PRO A 803 -0.87 -4.85 -4.65
C PRO A 803 -0.99 -5.67 -3.35
N PRO A 804 0.07 -6.42 -2.99
CA PRO A 804 0.12 -7.19 -1.75
C PRO A 804 0.20 -6.28 -0.52
N SER A 805 -0.36 -6.79 0.58
CA SER A 805 -0.23 -6.18 1.91
C SER A 805 0.97 -6.77 2.63
N LEU A 806 1.98 -5.93 2.85
CA LEU A 806 3.24 -6.24 3.54
C LEU A 806 3.09 -6.01 5.04
N ARG A 807 3.56 -6.97 5.84
CA ARG A 807 3.66 -6.88 7.31
C ARG A 807 5.08 -6.63 7.79
N GLY A 808 6.07 -7.13 7.05
CA GLY A 808 7.49 -6.92 7.38
C GLY A 808 8.41 -7.61 6.40
N ILE A 809 9.64 -7.09 6.28
CA ILE A 809 10.72 -7.72 5.54
C ILE A 809 11.86 -7.93 6.53
N TYR A 810 12.15 -9.20 6.83
CA TYR A 810 13.09 -9.57 7.89
C TYR A 810 14.34 -10.20 7.27
N PRO A 811 15.52 -9.57 7.35
CA PRO A 811 16.77 -10.21 6.96
C PRO A 811 17.10 -11.36 7.93
N ASN A 812 18.07 -12.20 7.53
CA ASN A 812 18.59 -13.30 8.34
C ASN A 812 17.53 -14.34 8.72
N ALA A 813 16.56 -14.57 7.83
CA ALA A 813 15.44 -15.46 8.07
C ALA A 813 15.63 -16.82 7.38
N GLY A 814 15.39 -17.93 8.08
CA GLY A 814 15.45 -19.28 7.51
C GLY A 814 14.26 -20.16 7.90
N TRP A 815 13.83 -21.06 7.01
CA TRP A 815 12.75 -22.01 7.32
C TRP A 815 13.22 -23.08 8.30
N ALA A 816 12.53 -23.21 9.43
CA ALA A 816 12.74 -24.25 10.43
C ALA A 816 11.51 -25.15 10.57
N TYR A 817 11.74 -26.42 10.93
CA TYR A 817 10.70 -27.44 11.10
C TYR A 817 10.75 -28.01 12.51
N ASN A 818 9.61 -28.40 13.11
CA ASN A 818 9.57 -28.96 14.48
C ASN A 818 10.04 -30.44 14.57
N VAL A 819 11.21 -30.71 13.99
CA VAL A 819 11.91 -32.00 14.00
C VAL A 819 13.30 -31.83 14.60
N VAL A 820 13.86 -32.95 15.05
CA VAL A 820 15.26 -33.08 15.45
C VAL A 820 15.89 -34.13 14.57
N THR A 821 17.04 -33.82 13.96
CA THR A 821 17.84 -34.79 13.22
C THR A 821 18.78 -35.54 14.17
N VAL A 822 18.80 -36.87 14.04
CA VAL A 822 19.66 -37.78 14.79
C VAL A 822 20.54 -38.50 13.79
N THR A 823 21.84 -38.31 13.86
CA THR A 823 22.83 -38.90 12.95
C THR A 823 23.66 -39.99 13.62
N GLY A 824 23.98 -41.04 12.87
CA GLY A 824 24.82 -42.15 13.31
C GLY A 824 24.29 -42.95 14.51
N GLU A 825 22.97 -43.08 14.69
CA GLU A 825 22.45 -43.96 15.74
C GLU A 825 22.73 -45.42 15.37
N VAL A 826 23.59 -46.08 16.16
CA VAL A 826 23.80 -47.52 16.08
C VAL A 826 22.61 -48.25 16.70
N LEU A 827 21.75 -48.82 15.86
CA LEU A 827 20.57 -49.59 16.26
C LEU A 827 20.93 -50.97 16.84
N GLY A 828 22.08 -51.53 16.47
CA GLY A 828 22.63 -52.75 17.08
C GLY A 828 23.56 -53.58 16.19
N SER A 829 23.81 -54.80 16.66
CA SER A 829 24.63 -55.83 15.98
C SER A 829 23.73 -56.86 15.32
N SER A 830 23.94 -57.17 14.04
CA SER A 830 23.27 -58.30 13.39
C SER A 830 23.94 -59.63 13.76
N ASP A 831 23.13 -60.67 14.03
CA ASP A 831 23.59 -62.06 14.20
C ASP A 831 23.45 -62.92 12.93
N GLY A 832 23.02 -62.31 11.83
CA GLY A 832 22.77 -62.98 10.55
C GLY A 832 21.55 -63.91 10.53
N THR A 833 20.62 -63.81 11.49
CA THR A 833 19.38 -64.60 11.49
C THR A 833 18.21 -63.92 10.73
N PRO A 834 17.30 -64.70 10.12
CA PRO A 834 16.12 -64.18 9.41
C PRO A 834 15.17 -63.34 10.28
N ASN A 835 14.53 -62.32 9.71
CA ASN A 835 13.54 -61.46 10.38
C ASN A 835 14.09 -60.72 11.62
N GLN A 836 15.38 -60.41 11.64
CA GLN A 836 15.95 -59.54 12.67
C GLN A 836 15.28 -58.17 12.65
N ALA A 837 15.12 -57.61 13.84
CA ALA A 837 14.42 -56.35 14.02
C ALA A 837 15.07 -55.53 15.13
N PHE A 838 15.21 -54.23 14.85
CA PHE A 838 15.85 -53.25 15.70
C PHE A 838 14.87 -52.12 16.03
N ALA A 839 15.21 -51.25 16.97
CA ALA A 839 14.32 -50.19 17.40
C ALA A 839 15.07 -48.89 17.65
N PHE A 840 14.54 -47.80 17.11
CA PHE A 840 15.06 -46.45 17.27
C PHE A 840 14.90 -45.96 18.73
N ALA A 841 15.86 -45.19 19.20
CA ALA A 841 15.81 -44.55 20.52
C ALA A 841 14.70 -43.49 20.60
N ASN A 842 14.62 -42.60 19.60
CA ASN A 842 13.61 -41.54 19.53
C ASN A 842 12.47 -41.94 18.58
N ARG A 843 11.25 -41.52 18.93
CA ARG A 843 10.00 -41.91 18.24
C ARG A 843 9.00 -40.77 18.35
N PRO A 844 8.13 -40.59 17.33
CA PRO A 844 8.07 -41.33 16.08
C PRO A 844 9.17 -40.91 15.08
N VAL A 845 9.45 -41.78 14.12
CA VAL A 845 10.39 -41.54 13.02
C VAL A 845 9.64 -40.89 11.85
N VAL A 846 10.02 -39.68 11.49
CA VAL A 846 9.40 -38.91 10.39
C VAL A 846 9.99 -39.34 9.04
N ASP A 847 11.31 -39.51 9.00
CA ASP A 847 12.10 -39.79 7.80
C ASP A 847 13.43 -40.46 8.19
N GLU A 848 13.98 -41.33 7.35
CA GLU A 848 15.11 -42.20 7.72
C GLU A 848 16.04 -42.60 6.55
N SER A 849 17.30 -42.86 6.91
CA SER A 849 18.26 -43.62 6.11
C SER A 849 18.87 -44.72 6.98
N VAL A 850 19.06 -45.91 6.41
CA VAL A 850 19.55 -47.09 7.15
C VAL A 850 20.75 -47.65 6.41
N TRP A 851 21.83 -47.81 7.16
CA TRP A 851 23.14 -48.21 6.68
C TRP A 851 23.57 -49.48 7.39
N VAL A 852 24.09 -50.45 6.64
CA VAL A 852 24.63 -51.68 7.19
C VAL A 852 26.10 -51.79 6.78
N ASP A 853 26.99 -52.02 7.75
CA ASP A 853 28.39 -52.32 7.44
C ASP A 853 28.50 -53.77 6.94
N GLU A 854 28.91 -53.90 5.68
CA GLU A 854 29.10 -55.18 4.99
C GLU A 854 30.58 -55.52 4.77
N LEU A 855 31.53 -54.71 5.28
CA LEU A 855 32.98 -54.88 5.03
C LEU A 855 33.52 -56.27 5.40
N ALA A 856 33.07 -56.81 6.53
CA ALA A 856 33.49 -58.13 7.00
C ALA A 856 32.97 -59.28 6.12
N THR A 857 32.00 -59.01 5.25
CA THR A 857 31.31 -60.00 4.39
C THR A 857 31.71 -59.86 2.93
N LEU A 858 31.86 -58.64 2.41
CA LEU A 858 32.17 -58.36 1.00
C LEU A 858 33.68 -58.27 0.73
N SER A 859 34.16 -59.04 -0.25
CA SER A 859 35.51 -58.86 -0.79
C SER A 859 35.64 -57.54 -1.56
N GLU A 860 36.87 -57.07 -1.77
CA GLU A 860 37.17 -55.82 -2.48
C GLU A 860 36.48 -55.71 -3.85
N ALA A 861 36.46 -56.82 -4.62
CA ALA A 861 35.79 -56.87 -5.92
C ALA A 861 34.25 -56.82 -5.82
N GLU A 862 33.67 -57.33 -4.73
CA GLU A 862 32.22 -57.25 -4.47
C GLU A 862 31.83 -55.86 -3.99
N ARG A 863 32.66 -55.20 -3.17
CA ARG A 863 32.47 -53.79 -2.78
C ARG A 863 32.48 -52.86 -4.00
N THR A 864 33.42 -53.05 -4.93
CA THR A 864 33.42 -52.33 -6.22
C THR A 864 32.13 -52.59 -7.00
N ALA A 865 31.66 -53.84 -7.08
CA ALA A 865 30.44 -54.19 -7.80
C ALA A 865 29.16 -53.58 -7.19
N VAL A 866 29.09 -53.42 -5.87
CA VAL A 866 27.97 -52.73 -5.19
C VAL A 866 28.01 -51.22 -5.43
N ALA A 867 29.18 -50.60 -5.37
CA ALA A 867 29.32 -49.17 -5.72
C ALA A 867 29.00 -48.89 -7.20
N GLU A 868 29.34 -49.83 -8.10
CA GLU A 868 29.01 -49.74 -9.54
C GLU A 868 27.55 -50.09 -9.85
N SER A 869 26.79 -50.72 -8.95
CA SER A 869 25.37 -51.06 -9.18
C SER A 869 24.40 -49.90 -8.93
N GLY A 870 24.90 -48.76 -8.47
CA GLY A 870 24.11 -47.57 -8.17
C GLY A 870 23.46 -47.57 -6.78
N VAL A 871 23.84 -48.50 -5.91
CA VAL A 871 23.51 -48.45 -4.47
C VAL A 871 24.42 -47.43 -3.80
N GLU A 872 23.86 -46.62 -2.90
CA GLU A 872 24.64 -45.63 -2.15
C GLU A 872 25.52 -46.34 -1.12
N THR A 873 26.82 -46.00 -1.11
CA THR A 873 27.82 -46.65 -0.25
C THR A 873 28.82 -45.65 0.30
N ALA A 874 29.26 -45.84 1.55
CA ALA A 874 30.29 -45.04 2.19
C ALA A 874 31.39 -45.95 2.78
N GLU A 875 32.61 -45.85 2.26
CA GLU A 875 33.79 -46.56 2.79
C GLU A 875 34.55 -45.64 3.77
N GLN A 876 34.71 -46.09 5.02
CA GLN A 876 35.58 -45.44 6.00
C GLN A 876 36.95 -46.12 5.97
N THR A 877 38.03 -45.34 6.08
CA THR A 877 39.42 -45.82 6.06
C THR A 877 40.20 -45.30 7.26
N ASP A 878 41.23 -46.05 7.67
CA ASP A 878 42.20 -45.61 8.68
C ASP A 878 43.28 -44.66 8.11
N ASP A 879 44.16 -44.16 8.98
CA ASP A 879 45.30 -43.30 8.62
C ASP A 879 46.29 -43.95 7.62
N GLU A 880 46.24 -45.28 7.45
CA GLU A 880 47.06 -46.04 6.49
C GLU A 880 46.32 -46.28 5.15
N GLY A 881 45.06 -45.84 5.04
CA GLY A 881 44.19 -45.99 3.88
C GLY A 881 43.56 -47.37 3.74
N ALA A 882 43.55 -48.19 4.80
CA ALA A 882 42.86 -49.47 4.81
C ALA A 882 41.39 -49.29 5.23
N PRO A 883 40.43 -49.97 4.58
CA PRO A 883 39.02 -49.83 4.93
C PRO A 883 38.73 -50.42 6.31
N THR A 884 38.03 -49.65 7.14
CA THR A 884 37.59 -49.98 8.50
C THR A 884 36.10 -50.26 8.60
N ALA A 885 35.29 -49.68 7.71
CA ALA A 885 33.86 -50.00 7.52
C ALA A 885 33.47 -49.75 6.06
N PHE A 886 32.47 -50.47 5.56
CA PHE A 886 31.86 -50.30 4.24
C PHE A 886 30.34 -50.32 4.40
N TRP A 887 29.81 -49.12 4.63
CA TRP A 887 28.39 -48.89 4.84
C TRP A 887 27.66 -48.95 3.50
N VAL A 888 26.66 -49.81 3.41
CA VAL A 888 25.76 -49.92 2.27
C VAL A 888 24.39 -49.41 2.68
N ARG A 889 23.79 -48.52 1.89
CA ARG A 889 22.42 -48.06 2.12
C ARG A 889 21.43 -49.15 1.77
N TRP A 890 20.56 -49.47 2.71
CA TRP A 890 19.41 -50.35 2.47
C TRP A 890 18.18 -49.50 2.12
N THR A 891 17.22 -50.10 1.42
CA THR A 891 16.03 -49.41 0.89
C THR A 891 14.79 -49.77 1.72
N ARG A 892 14.01 -48.75 2.12
CA ARG A 892 12.69 -48.96 2.73
C ARG A 892 11.72 -49.52 1.69
N VAL A 893 11.01 -50.58 2.04
CA VAL A 893 9.81 -51.05 1.32
C VAL A 893 8.63 -51.10 2.28
N ASP A 894 7.41 -51.05 1.75
CA ASP A 894 6.21 -51.21 2.56
C ASP A 894 6.05 -52.67 3.03
N ASP A 895 6.36 -53.64 2.15
CA ASP A 895 6.49 -55.06 2.51
C ASP A 895 7.47 -55.84 1.62
N PHE A 896 7.81 -57.07 2.04
CA PHE A 896 8.79 -57.92 1.38
C PHE A 896 8.26 -58.76 0.19
N THR A 897 6.98 -58.69 -0.18
CA THR A 897 6.34 -59.60 -1.16
C THR A 897 6.96 -59.52 -2.55
N GLU A 898 7.44 -58.35 -2.96
CA GLU A 898 8.16 -58.16 -4.23
C GLU A 898 9.70 -58.25 -4.10
N SER A 899 10.21 -58.50 -2.89
CA SER A 899 11.65 -58.56 -2.59
C SER A 899 12.22 -59.97 -2.77
N THR A 900 13.45 -60.07 -3.27
CA THR A 900 14.23 -61.31 -3.44
C THR A 900 15.28 -61.47 -2.34
N ASP A 901 16.05 -62.56 -2.38
CA ASP A 901 17.15 -62.84 -1.45
C ASP A 901 18.40 -61.98 -1.66
N GLU A 902 18.53 -61.31 -2.80
CA GLU A 902 19.61 -60.34 -3.09
C GLU A 902 19.23 -58.88 -2.74
N ASP A 903 17.95 -58.59 -2.50
CA ASP A 903 17.44 -57.23 -2.29
C ASP A 903 17.67 -56.72 -0.85
N ARG A 904 18.44 -55.64 -0.72
CA ARG A 904 18.77 -54.97 0.55
C ARG A 904 17.59 -54.13 1.08
N HIS A 905 16.51 -54.81 1.42
CA HIS A 905 15.25 -54.17 1.83
C HIS A 905 14.99 -54.29 3.34
N TYR A 906 14.33 -53.27 3.90
CA TYR A 906 13.76 -53.28 5.25
C TYR A 906 12.35 -52.68 5.26
N VAL A 907 11.58 -53.03 6.28
CA VAL A 907 10.28 -52.43 6.61
C VAL A 907 10.41 -51.66 7.93
N LEU A 908 9.76 -50.51 8.04
CA LEU A 908 9.77 -49.67 9.25
C LEU A 908 8.36 -49.26 9.66
N ASP A 909 7.93 -49.68 10.86
CA ASP A 909 6.85 -49.00 11.57
C ASP A 909 7.41 -47.67 12.12
N ARG A 910 6.99 -46.57 11.50
CA ARG A 910 7.45 -45.22 11.81
C ARG A 910 6.92 -44.68 13.14
N ILE A 911 5.80 -45.20 13.66
CA ILE A 911 5.22 -44.73 14.93
C ILE A 911 5.86 -45.47 16.11
N ASP A 912 5.95 -46.80 16.02
CA ASP A 912 6.60 -47.63 17.04
C ASP A 912 8.13 -47.61 16.94
N GLY A 913 8.70 -47.02 15.87
CA GLY A 913 10.13 -46.93 15.61
C GLY A 913 10.79 -48.30 15.50
N ARG A 914 10.16 -49.24 14.78
CA ARG A 914 10.57 -50.64 14.70
C ARG A 914 10.96 -51.02 13.27
N LEU A 915 12.26 -51.16 13.05
CA LEU A 915 12.82 -51.65 11.80
C LEU A 915 12.86 -53.18 11.79
N THR A 916 12.50 -53.81 10.67
CA THR A 916 12.60 -55.25 10.44
C THR A 916 13.25 -55.53 9.09
N PHE A 917 14.17 -56.50 9.05
CA PHE A 917 14.84 -56.96 7.83
C PHE A 917 14.23 -58.26 7.27
N GLY A 918 14.57 -58.59 6.03
CA GLY A 918 14.05 -59.76 5.31
C GLY A 918 14.45 -61.12 5.91
N ASP A 919 13.77 -62.16 5.44
CA ASP A 919 13.97 -63.54 5.92
C ASP A 919 15.04 -64.35 5.17
N GLY A 920 15.74 -63.72 4.22
CA GLY A 920 16.71 -64.37 3.33
C GLY A 920 16.06 -65.16 2.20
N THR A 921 14.76 -64.96 1.96
CA THR A 921 14.02 -65.41 0.77
C THR A 921 13.19 -64.26 0.19
N ASN A 922 12.56 -63.48 1.06
CA ASN A 922 11.81 -62.26 0.77
C ASN A 922 12.55 -61.11 1.46
N GLY A 923 13.45 -60.45 0.73
CA GLY A 923 14.43 -59.51 1.27
C GLY A 923 15.65 -60.22 1.87
N ALA A 924 16.82 -59.61 1.69
CA ALA A 924 18.07 -60.06 2.28
C ALA A 924 18.04 -59.96 3.81
N THR A 925 18.79 -60.85 4.47
CA THR A 925 19.09 -60.74 5.91
C THR A 925 20.40 -59.96 6.10
N PRO A 926 20.47 -58.97 7.02
CA PRO A 926 21.69 -58.19 7.23
C PRO A 926 22.85 -59.11 7.65
N PRO A 927 24.05 -58.94 7.07
CA PRO A 927 25.19 -59.78 7.41
C PRO A 927 25.56 -59.67 8.90
N PRO A 928 26.14 -60.71 9.50
CA PRO A 928 26.54 -60.68 10.91
C PRO A 928 27.70 -59.72 11.14
N GLY A 929 27.60 -58.87 12.15
CA GLY A 929 28.62 -57.87 12.49
C GLY A 929 28.40 -57.29 13.89
N GLU A 930 29.43 -56.65 14.46
CA GLU A 930 29.30 -55.89 15.72
C GLU A 930 28.94 -54.44 15.39
N GLU A 931 27.88 -53.90 16.01
CA GLU A 931 27.43 -52.51 15.85
C GLU A 931 27.19 -52.09 14.38
N ASN A 932 26.88 -53.07 13.52
CA ASN A 932 26.89 -52.93 12.07
C ASN A 932 25.59 -52.45 11.44
N VAL A 933 24.60 -52.01 12.24
CA VAL A 933 23.36 -51.37 11.75
C VAL A 933 23.28 -49.96 12.31
N SER A 934 23.39 -48.96 11.45
CA SER A 934 23.39 -47.53 11.77
C SER A 934 22.27 -46.80 11.02
N THR A 935 21.81 -45.67 11.54
CA THR A 935 20.76 -44.86 10.91
C THR A 935 20.94 -43.37 11.15
N ASP A 936 20.60 -42.58 10.13
CA ASP A 936 20.35 -41.15 10.25
C ASP A 936 18.84 -40.93 10.04
N TYR A 937 18.16 -40.24 10.95
CA TYR A 937 16.72 -40.08 10.91
C TYR A 937 16.23 -38.79 11.59
N ARG A 938 15.01 -38.39 11.27
CA ARG A 938 14.34 -37.24 11.90
C ARG A 938 13.20 -37.70 12.80
N THR A 939 13.06 -37.06 13.95
CA THR A 939 12.04 -37.36 14.96
C THR A 939 11.34 -36.07 15.40
N GLY A 940 10.07 -36.15 15.79
CA GLY A 940 9.27 -34.97 16.18
C GLY A 940 7.97 -34.87 15.40
N GLY A 941 7.60 -33.65 15.01
CA GLY A 941 6.32 -33.33 14.39
C GLY A 941 5.15 -33.25 15.39
N GLY A 942 3.93 -33.08 14.87
CA GLY A 942 2.72 -32.96 15.67
C GLY A 942 2.13 -31.54 15.68
N ALA A 943 0.86 -31.43 16.08
CA ALA A 943 0.12 -30.17 16.11
C ALA A 943 0.63 -29.19 17.18
N ALA A 944 1.38 -29.69 18.18
CA ALA A 944 2.04 -28.86 19.17
C ALA A 944 3.02 -27.84 18.56
N GLY A 945 3.60 -28.14 17.37
CA GLY A 945 4.50 -27.21 16.67
C GLY A 945 3.82 -26.02 16.00
N ASN A 946 2.49 -25.93 16.01
CA ASN A 946 1.75 -24.79 15.47
C ASN A 946 1.74 -23.64 16.51
N VAL A 947 2.92 -23.09 16.79
CA VAL A 947 3.15 -22.03 17.78
C VAL A 947 2.79 -20.64 17.23
N PRO A 948 2.37 -19.69 18.08
CA PRO A 948 2.11 -18.32 17.63
C PRO A 948 3.39 -17.60 17.17
N ALA A 949 3.25 -16.40 16.61
CA ALA A 949 4.37 -15.48 16.42
C ALA A 949 5.07 -15.19 17.76
N GLU A 950 6.37 -14.90 17.72
CA GLU A 950 7.24 -14.60 18.87
C GLU A 950 7.33 -15.71 19.95
N ALA A 951 6.89 -16.93 19.63
CA ALA A 951 6.95 -18.06 20.57
C ALA A 951 8.34 -18.66 20.73
N VAL A 952 9.23 -18.50 19.74
CA VAL A 952 10.61 -18.99 19.82
C VAL A 952 11.46 -18.02 20.64
N GLU A 953 12.04 -18.49 21.74
CA GLU A 953 12.71 -17.64 22.74
C GLU A 953 14.25 -17.82 22.78
N ALA A 954 14.80 -18.94 22.29
CA ALA A 954 16.22 -19.27 22.48
C ALA A 954 16.78 -20.28 21.46
N LEU A 955 18.10 -20.20 21.22
CA LEU A 955 18.88 -21.26 20.55
C LEU A 955 19.25 -22.38 21.52
N VAL A 956 19.21 -23.63 21.07
CA VAL A 956 19.73 -24.80 21.81
C VAL A 956 21.26 -24.72 21.97
N THR A 957 21.95 -24.28 20.92
CA THR A 957 23.40 -24.04 20.92
C THR A 957 23.67 -22.60 20.48
N ALA A 958 24.33 -21.83 21.33
CA ALA A 958 24.66 -20.43 21.04
C ALA A 958 25.63 -20.33 19.85
N ILE A 959 25.26 -19.52 18.85
CA ILE A 959 26.09 -19.17 17.70
C ILE A 959 26.85 -17.87 18.02
N PRO A 960 28.17 -17.78 17.79
CA PRO A 960 28.92 -16.55 18.02
C PRO A 960 28.35 -15.36 17.23
N TYR A 961 28.21 -14.22 17.89
CA TYR A 961 27.67 -12.96 17.34
C TYR A 961 26.18 -12.98 16.93
N VAL A 962 25.46 -14.07 17.15
CA VAL A 962 23.99 -14.07 17.15
C VAL A 962 23.52 -13.72 18.57
N GLU A 963 22.72 -12.66 18.69
CA GLU A 963 22.20 -12.15 19.96
C GLU A 963 20.86 -12.82 20.32
N GLY A 964 20.06 -13.18 19.32
CA GLY A 964 18.71 -13.72 19.50
C GLY A 964 18.24 -14.58 18.31
N VAL A 965 17.16 -15.32 18.53
CA VAL A 965 16.40 -16.02 17.49
C VAL A 965 14.92 -15.97 17.85
N TRP A 966 14.06 -15.68 16.89
CA TRP A 966 12.61 -15.53 17.10
C TRP A 966 11.85 -15.84 15.80
N ASN A 967 10.52 -15.92 15.86
CA ASN A 967 9.67 -16.18 14.69
C ASN A 967 8.67 -15.04 14.45
N PRO A 968 8.75 -14.27 13.35
CA PRO A 968 7.81 -13.18 13.06
C PRO A 968 6.41 -13.68 12.69
N ASP A 969 6.31 -14.85 12.06
CA ASP A 969 5.05 -15.47 11.66
C ASP A 969 4.71 -16.69 12.52
N THR A 970 3.42 -17.03 12.57
CA THR A 970 2.91 -18.25 13.21
C THR A 970 3.40 -19.52 12.51
N GLY A 971 3.70 -20.56 13.30
CA GLY A 971 3.98 -21.89 12.78
C GLY A 971 2.72 -22.62 12.33
N GLY A 972 2.81 -23.30 11.19
CA GLY A 972 1.73 -24.11 10.61
C GLY A 972 2.29 -25.35 9.90
N GLY A 973 1.45 -26.28 9.45
CA GLY A 973 1.86 -27.56 8.87
C GLY A 973 1.82 -28.74 9.85
N GLY A 974 1.78 -28.48 11.16
CA GLY A 974 1.86 -29.50 12.19
C GLY A 974 0.58 -30.29 12.36
N ALA A 975 0.66 -31.63 12.28
CA ALA A 975 -0.47 -32.51 12.52
C ALA A 975 -0.04 -33.77 13.28
N GLU A 976 -0.92 -34.28 14.14
CA GLU A 976 -0.70 -35.52 14.89
C GLU A 976 -0.50 -36.74 13.98
N ALA A 977 0.02 -37.83 14.57
CA ALA A 977 0.06 -39.13 13.91
C ALA A 977 -1.35 -39.60 13.52
N GLU A 978 -1.49 -40.19 12.33
CA GLU A 978 -2.77 -40.68 11.83
C GLU A 978 -3.34 -41.78 12.73
N THR A 979 -4.63 -41.68 13.03
CA THR A 979 -5.32 -42.69 13.83
C THR A 979 -5.64 -43.93 12.99
N THR A 980 -5.77 -45.10 13.62
CA THR A 980 -6.10 -46.35 12.91
C THR A 980 -7.39 -46.27 12.07
N PRO A 981 -8.47 -45.57 12.49
CA PRO A 981 -9.64 -45.32 11.63
C PRO A 981 -9.35 -44.47 10.40
N GLU A 982 -8.51 -43.44 10.52
CA GLU A 982 -8.12 -42.58 9.39
C GLU A 982 -7.25 -43.35 8.38
N ALA A 983 -6.25 -44.09 8.85
CA ALA A 983 -5.42 -44.96 8.01
C ALA A 983 -6.25 -46.02 7.27
N ALA A 984 -7.24 -46.63 7.94
CA ALA A 984 -8.16 -47.57 7.28
C ALA A 984 -9.05 -46.89 6.22
N ASN A 985 -9.44 -45.63 6.43
CA ASN A 985 -10.18 -44.85 5.45
C ASN A 985 -9.27 -44.44 4.27
N ARG A 986 -8.01 -44.09 4.52
CA ARG A 986 -7.00 -43.82 3.48
C ARG A 986 -6.66 -45.07 2.68
N ALA A 987 -6.47 -46.22 3.33
CA ALA A 987 -6.22 -47.51 2.69
C ALA A 987 -7.36 -47.91 1.74
N ALA A 988 -8.61 -47.81 2.20
CA ALA A 988 -9.78 -48.06 1.35
C ALA A 988 -9.80 -47.11 0.13
N ARG A 989 -9.51 -45.83 0.35
CA ARG A 989 -9.42 -44.78 -0.66
C ARG A 989 -8.33 -45.06 -1.71
N THR A 990 -7.11 -45.42 -1.30
CA THR A 990 -6.00 -45.76 -2.19
C THR A 990 -6.25 -47.04 -2.99
N LEU A 991 -7.03 -47.98 -2.47
CA LEU A 991 -7.47 -49.17 -3.22
C LEU A 991 -8.51 -48.84 -4.30
N GLU A 992 -9.30 -47.77 -4.13
CA GLU A 992 -10.24 -47.27 -5.13
C GLU A 992 -9.53 -46.56 -6.30
N ASP A 993 -8.64 -45.59 -6.01
CA ASP A 993 -7.97 -44.77 -7.03
C ASP A 993 -6.67 -45.39 -7.59
N ARG A 994 -6.06 -46.33 -6.87
CA ARG A 994 -4.76 -46.95 -7.18
C ARG A 994 -3.64 -45.93 -7.36
N ASN A 995 -3.67 -44.87 -6.55
CA ASN A 995 -2.72 -43.77 -6.55
C ASN A 995 -2.63 -43.05 -7.92
N ARG A 996 -3.79 -42.84 -8.57
CA ARG A 996 -3.94 -42.15 -9.86
C ARG A 996 -5.13 -41.20 -9.89
N ALA A 997 -4.89 -39.92 -10.21
CA ALA A 997 -5.94 -38.90 -10.30
C ALA A 997 -6.66 -38.96 -11.66
N VAL A 998 -7.73 -39.77 -11.77
CA VAL A 998 -8.46 -40.00 -13.03
C VAL A 998 -9.86 -39.36 -13.02
N THR A 999 -10.62 -39.55 -11.95
CA THR A 999 -11.94 -38.92 -11.73
C THR A 999 -11.83 -37.75 -10.76
N ALA A 1000 -12.84 -36.88 -10.71
CA ALA A 1000 -12.85 -35.74 -9.79
C ALA A 1000 -12.65 -36.16 -8.33
N ASP A 1001 -13.30 -37.24 -7.92
CA ASP A 1001 -13.16 -37.83 -6.58
C ASP A 1001 -11.72 -38.32 -6.33
N ASP A 1002 -11.01 -38.81 -7.35
CA ASP A 1002 -9.60 -39.21 -7.21
C ASP A 1002 -8.67 -37.98 -7.07
N PHE A 1003 -8.95 -36.88 -7.78
CA PHE A 1003 -8.24 -35.61 -7.58
C PHE A 1003 -8.46 -35.08 -6.15
N GLU A 1004 -9.70 -35.09 -5.65
CA GLU A 1004 -10.02 -34.71 -4.26
C GLU A 1004 -9.29 -35.59 -3.26
N ARG A 1005 -9.29 -36.90 -3.50
CA ARG A 1005 -8.71 -37.93 -2.62
C ARG A 1005 -7.19 -37.82 -2.53
N ILE A 1006 -6.49 -37.71 -3.65
CA ILE A 1006 -5.02 -37.60 -3.69
C ILE A 1006 -4.56 -36.28 -3.09
N ALA A 1007 -5.24 -35.18 -3.41
CA ALA A 1007 -4.96 -33.88 -2.78
C ALA A 1007 -5.19 -33.91 -1.26
N ALA A 1008 -6.30 -34.50 -0.79
CA ALA A 1008 -6.57 -34.63 0.65
C ALA A 1008 -5.58 -35.56 1.37
N SER A 1009 -4.95 -36.52 0.69
CA SER A 1009 -3.86 -37.33 1.25
C SER A 1009 -2.49 -36.65 1.20
N ALA A 1010 -2.31 -35.59 0.41
CA ALA A 1010 -1.02 -34.91 0.26
C ALA A 1010 -0.69 -33.97 1.42
N SER A 1011 -1.69 -33.47 2.15
CA SER A 1011 -1.49 -32.70 3.39
C SER A 1011 -2.61 -32.96 4.38
N ARG A 1012 -2.24 -33.27 5.64
CA ARG A 1012 -3.21 -33.46 6.72
C ARG A 1012 -3.83 -32.18 7.22
N GLU A 1013 -3.30 -31.02 6.86
CA GLU A 1013 -3.94 -29.73 7.17
C GLU A 1013 -5.30 -29.61 6.50
N LEU A 1014 -5.57 -30.32 5.41
CA LEU A 1014 -6.80 -30.19 4.64
C LEU A 1014 -8.02 -30.74 5.39
N ALA A 1015 -8.98 -29.85 5.65
CA ALA A 1015 -10.31 -30.21 6.13
C ALA A 1015 -11.17 -30.76 5.00
N ARG A 1016 -11.10 -30.08 3.84
CA ARG A 1016 -11.95 -30.35 2.70
C ARG A 1016 -11.21 -30.02 1.41
N VAL A 1017 -11.46 -30.83 0.38
CA VAL A 1017 -10.97 -30.62 -0.97
C VAL A 1017 -12.15 -30.71 -1.93
N ARG A 1018 -12.15 -29.91 -3.00
CA ARG A 1018 -13.15 -29.99 -4.07
C ARG A 1018 -12.48 -29.95 -5.45
N CYS A 1019 -12.76 -30.92 -6.30
CA CYS A 1019 -12.31 -30.93 -7.68
C CYS A 1019 -13.44 -30.43 -8.58
N VAL A 1020 -13.17 -29.37 -9.35
CA VAL A 1020 -14.05 -28.84 -10.39
C VAL A 1020 -13.48 -29.23 -11.76
N PRO A 1021 -13.94 -30.34 -12.37
CA PRO A 1021 -13.42 -30.81 -13.64
C PRO A 1021 -13.89 -29.93 -14.80
N GLY A 1022 -12.99 -29.65 -15.74
CA GLY A 1022 -13.28 -28.80 -16.88
C GLY A 1022 -13.40 -27.31 -16.56
N MET A 1023 -12.88 -26.87 -15.41
CA MET A 1023 -12.71 -25.45 -15.05
C MET A 1023 -11.23 -25.08 -15.21
N ASP A 1024 -10.93 -24.06 -16.01
CA ASP A 1024 -9.57 -23.51 -16.09
C ASP A 1024 -9.27 -22.51 -14.96
N ARG A 1025 -8.04 -21.98 -14.98
CA ARG A 1025 -7.53 -21.00 -14.02
C ARG A 1025 -8.43 -19.77 -13.85
N SER A 1026 -9.12 -19.35 -14.92
CA SER A 1026 -10.00 -18.16 -14.94
C SER A 1026 -11.45 -18.46 -14.56
N ASN A 1027 -11.68 -19.57 -13.84
CA ASN A 1027 -12.99 -20.13 -13.53
C ASN A 1027 -13.88 -20.42 -14.76
N SER A 1028 -13.30 -20.41 -15.96
CA SER A 1028 -14.02 -20.60 -17.22
C SER A 1028 -14.14 -22.08 -17.60
N PRO A 1029 -15.30 -22.53 -18.14
CA PRO A 1029 -15.47 -23.91 -18.60
C PRO A 1029 -14.55 -24.24 -19.81
N ARG A 1030 -13.54 -25.08 -19.60
CA ARG A 1030 -12.54 -25.47 -20.61
C ARG A 1030 -12.15 -26.94 -20.50
N ALA A 1031 -12.35 -27.67 -21.60
CA ALA A 1031 -12.06 -29.09 -21.66
C ALA A 1031 -10.56 -29.40 -21.42
N GLY A 1032 -10.30 -30.42 -20.58
CA GLY A 1032 -8.94 -30.88 -20.24
C GLY A 1032 -8.27 -30.13 -19.09
N TRP A 1033 -8.92 -29.12 -18.50
CA TRP A 1033 -8.48 -28.47 -17.27
C TRP A 1033 -9.12 -29.10 -16.04
N VAL A 1034 -8.43 -29.01 -14.90
CA VAL A 1034 -8.92 -29.45 -13.60
C VAL A 1034 -8.51 -28.42 -12.55
N THR A 1035 -9.48 -27.87 -11.82
CA THR A 1035 -9.21 -26.97 -10.69
C THR A 1035 -9.54 -27.69 -9.38
N VAL A 1036 -8.58 -27.70 -8.45
CA VAL A 1036 -8.70 -28.33 -7.13
C VAL A 1036 -8.66 -27.24 -6.07
N LEU A 1037 -9.74 -27.15 -5.29
CA LEU A 1037 -9.96 -26.15 -4.25
C LEU A 1037 -9.62 -26.78 -2.89
N LEU A 1038 -8.78 -26.10 -2.12
CA LEU A 1038 -8.24 -26.56 -0.85
C LEU A 1038 -8.80 -25.74 0.31
N VAL A 1039 -9.35 -26.39 1.32
CA VAL A 1039 -9.83 -25.73 2.56
C VAL A 1039 -9.10 -26.38 3.75
N PRO A 1040 -8.15 -25.68 4.40
CA PRO A 1040 -7.45 -26.21 5.56
C PRO A 1040 -8.32 -26.20 6.82
N ARG A 1041 -7.98 -27.02 7.81
CA ARG A 1041 -8.58 -27.02 9.15
C ARG A 1041 -8.14 -25.75 9.86
N SER A 1042 -9.04 -24.78 9.95
CA SER A 1042 -8.85 -23.54 10.69
C SER A 1042 -10.11 -23.22 11.51
N THR A 1043 -9.93 -22.42 12.56
CA THR A 1043 -11.01 -21.77 13.32
C THR A 1043 -11.27 -20.33 12.86
N GLU A 1044 -10.50 -19.84 11.88
CA GLU A 1044 -10.70 -18.53 11.26
C GLU A 1044 -11.96 -18.50 10.41
N ARG A 1045 -12.58 -17.32 10.29
CA ARG A 1045 -13.83 -17.14 9.54
C ARG A 1045 -13.70 -17.52 8.05
N ARG A 1046 -12.49 -17.38 7.48
CA ARG A 1046 -12.15 -17.65 6.07
C ARG A 1046 -10.90 -18.58 5.99
N PRO A 1047 -11.04 -19.91 6.09
CA PRO A 1047 -9.89 -20.83 6.03
C PRO A 1047 -9.19 -20.83 4.65
N THR A 1048 -8.03 -20.17 4.55
CA THR A 1048 -7.23 -20.09 3.32
C THR A 1048 -6.03 -21.03 3.35
N PRO A 1049 -5.79 -21.84 2.30
CA PRO A 1049 -4.60 -22.69 2.23
C PRO A 1049 -3.35 -21.84 2.04
N ASN A 1050 -2.30 -22.14 2.82
CA ASN A 1050 -1.00 -21.50 2.65
C ASN A 1050 -0.28 -21.98 1.37
N ALA A 1051 0.78 -21.26 1.00
CA ALA A 1051 1.68 -21.56 -0.11
C ALA A 1051 2.19 -23.01 -0.12
N GLU A 1052 2.68 -23.49 1.03
CA GLU A 1052 3.30 -24.81 1.19
C GLU A 1052 2.31 -25.93 0.87
N VAL A 1053 1.12 -25.91 1.48
CA VAL A 1053 0.07 -26.90 1.24
C VAL A 1053 -0.36 -26.89 -0.23
N THR A 1054 -0.46 -25.72 -0.84
CA THR A 1054 -0.81 -25.57 -2.26
C THR A 1054 0.25 -26.22 -3.16
N SER A 1055 1.54 -26.01 -2.87
CA SER A 1055 2.68 -26.59 -3.59
C SER A 1055 2.76 -28.12 -3.43
N VAL A 1056 2.74 -28.61 -2.18
CA VAL A 1056 2.78 -30.04 -1.84
C VAL A 1056 1.64 -30.81 -2.53
N VAL A 1057 0.43 -30.25 -2.54
CA VAL A 1057 -0.72 -30.83 -3.23
C VAL A 1057 -0.56 -30.78 -4.75
N ALA A 1058 -0.07 -29.67 -5.31
CA ALA A 1058 0.19 -29.57 -6.74
C ALA A 1058 1.19 -30.64 -7.21
N ASP A 1059 2.26 -30.89 -6.46
CA ASP A 1059 3.26 -31.91 -6.78
C ASP A 1059 2.80 -33.34 -6.56
N ALA A 1060 1.95 -33.60 -5.57
CA ALA A 1060 1.24 -34.87 -5.48
C ALA A 1060 0.36 -35.09 -6.73
N LEU A 1061 -0.50 -34.12 -7.07
CA LEU A 1061 -1.38 -34.22 -8.24
C LEU A 1061 -0.60 -34.37 -9.56
N ARG A 1062 0.51 -33.63 -9.75
CA ARG A 1062 1.40 -33.75 -10.92
C ARG A 1062 1.98 -35.17 -11.06
N ARG A 1063 2.38 -35.82 -9.95
CA ARG A 1063 2.92 -37.19 -9.94
C ARG A 1063 1.87 -38.26 -10.26
N HIS A 1064 0.62 -38.04 -9.85
CA HIS A 1064 -0.45 -39.05 -9.94
C HIS A 1064 -1.45 -38.83 -11.10
N ALA A 1065 -1.47 -37.65 -11.74
CA ALA A 1065 -2.38 -37.34 -12.84
C ALA A 1065 -1.88 -37.83 -14.22
N PRO A 1066 -2.79 -38.10 -15.18
CA PRO A 1066 -2.42 -38.39 -16.56
C PRO A 1066 -1.69 -37.24 -17.27
N VAL A 1067 -0.68 -37.57 -18.08
CA VAL A 1067 0.11 -36.62 -18.89
C VAL A 1067 -0.73 -35.62 -19.73
N PRO A 1068 -1.88 -36.00 -20.36
CA PRO A 1068 -2.73 -35.04 -21.08
C PRO A 1068 -3.33 -33.93 -20.20
N THR A 1069 -3.39 -34.16 -18.89
CA THR A 1069 -3.90 -33.22 -17.87
C THR A 1069 -2.77 -32.37 -17.29
N THR A 1070 -1.50 -32.74 -17.46
CA THR A 1070 -0.35 -31.94 -16.99
C THR A 1070 0.30 -31.10 -18.09
N THR A 1071 0.13 -31.45 -19.36
CA THR A 1071 0.78 -30.76 -20.50
C THR A 1071 -0.21 -30.03 -21.43
N ALA A 1072 0.09 -28.79 -21.80
CA ALA A 1072 -0.63 -28.08 -22.85
C ALA A 1072 -0.06 -28.39 -24.24
N ALA A 1073 -0.95 -28.47 -25.24
CA ALA A 1073 -0.53 -28.65 -26.63
C ALA A 1073 -0.04 -27.30 -27.20
N GLY A 1074 1.28 -27.10 -27.19
CA GLY A 1074 1.95 -25.92 -27.76
C GLY A 1074 2.75 -25.08 -26.77
N ASP A 1075 2.66 -25.39 -25.48
CA ASP A 1075 3.38 -24.72 -24.39
C ASP A 1075 3.85 -25.80 -23.39
N PRO A 1076 5.16 -26.02 -23.20
CA PRO A 1076 5.67 -27.05 -22.31
C PRO A 1076 5.49 -26.72 -20.81
N ASP A 1077 5.27 -25.45 -20.46
CA ASP A 1077 5.23 -24.97 -19.06
C ASP A 1077 3.79 -24.75 -18.54
N ALA A 1078 2.80 -24.67 -19.45
CA ALA A 1078 1.39 -24.49 -19.09
C ALA A 1078 0.72 -25.75 -18.51
N ASN A 1079 0.87 -25.95 -17.20
CA ASN A 1079 0.17 -26.97 -16.40
C ASN A 1079 -1.36 -26.75 -16.36
N ARG A 1080 -2.15 -27.75 -16.77
CA ARG A 1080 -3.65 -27.68 -16.79
C ARG A 1080 -4.33 -28.10 -15.48
N ILE A 1081 -3.54 -28.47 -14.46
CA ILE A 1081 -4.02 -28.61 -13.09
C ILE A 1081 -3.82 -27.28 -12.37
N THR A 1082 -4.89 -26.76 -11.78
CA THR A 1082 -4.90 -25.58 -10.89
C THR A 1082 -5.13 -26.05 -9.47
N VAL A 1083 -4.38 -25.52 -8.50
CA VAL A 1083 -4.58 -25.77 -7.07
C VAL A 1083 -4.64 -24.42 -6.38
N ARG A 1084 -5.69 -24.16 -5.59
CA ARG A 1084 -5.90 -22.87 -4.88
C ARG A 1084 -6.91 -22.98 -3.74
N GLY A 1085 -7.10 -21.91 -2.96
CA GLY A 1085 -8.22 -21.79 -2.03
C GLY A 1085 -9.59 -21.61 -2.70
N PRO A 1086 -10.70 -21.80 -1.96
CA PRO A 1086 -12.06 -21.50 -2.42
C PRO A 1086 -12.29 -19.98 -2.53
N ASN A 1087 -13.36 -19.59 -3.21
CA ASN A 1087 -13.87 -18.21 -3.12
C ASN A 1087 -14.76 -18.10 -1.87
N TYR A 1088 -14.89 -16.90 -1.31
CA TYR A 1088 -15.78 -16.66 -0.16
C TYR A 1088 -16.84 -15.61 -0.47
N VAL A 1089 -18.07 -15.87 -0.01
CA VAL A 1089 -19.16 -14.88 0.08
C VAL A 1089 -19.42 -14.62 1.55
N GLU A 1090 -19.48 -13.35 1.92
CA GLU A 1090 -19.73 -12.94 3.30
C GLU A 1090 -21.23 -12.85 3.58
N ALA A 1091 -21.69 -13.47 4.67
CA ALA A 1091 -23.05 -13.35 5.16
C ALA A 1091 -23.10 -12.43 6.38
N GLY A 1092 -23.57 -11.19 6.16
CA GLY A 1092 -23.99 -10.27 7.21
C GLY A 1092 -25.42 -10.60 7.65
N VAL A 1093 -25.74 -10.38 8.92
CA VAL A 1093 -27.10 -10.60 9.45
C VAL A 1093 -27.49 -9.43 10.31
N ASP A 1094 -28.60 -8.80 9.94
CA ASP A 1094 -29.27 -7.78 10.75
C ASP A 1094 -30.50 -8.44 11.39
N VAL A 1095 -30.49 -8.54 12.72
CA VAL A 1095 -31.51 -9.30 13.46
C VAL A 1095 -31.94 -8.58 14.73
N THR A 1096 -33.27 -8.52 14.93
CA THR A 1096 -33.88 -8.13 16.20
C THR A 1096 -34.49 -9.36 16.87
N VAL A 1097 -34.15 -9.63 18.13
CA VAL A 1097 -34.70 -10.76 18.91
C VAL A 1097 -35.47 -10.29 20.15
N ALA A 1098 -36.50 -11.03 20.52
CA ALA A 1098 -37.19 -10.90 21.79
C ALA A 1098 -36.54 -11.82 22.84
N VAL A 1099 -36.37 -11.33 24.07
CA VAL A 1099 -35.67 -12.03 25.15
C VAL A 1099 -36.66 -12.75 26.08
N ASP A 1100 -36.44 -14.05 26.33
CA ASP A 1100 -37.16 -14.81 27.36
C ASP A 1100 -36.65 -14.40 28.76
N GLU A 1101 -37.43 -13.58 29.47
CA GLU A 1101 -37.11 -13.12 30.83
C GLU A 1101 -37.04 -14.23 31.89
N THR A 1102 -37.51 -15.44 31.59
CA THR A 1102 -37.45 -16.59 32.53
C THR A 1102 -36.14 -17.37 32.42
N VAL A 1103 -35.41 -17.24 31.32
CA VAL A 1103 -34.17 -17.98 31.02
C VAL A 1103 -32.94 -17.05 30.89
N ALA A 1104 -33.10 -15.86 30.34
CA ALA A 1104 -31.98 -14.95 30.06
C ALA A 1104 -31.46 -14.21 31.30
N SER A 1105 -30.13 -14.14 31.44
CA SER A 1105 -29.47 -13.41 32.55
C SER A 1105 -29.33 -11.90 32.30
N SER A 1106 -29.14 -11.48 31.04
CA SER A 1106 -29.13 -10.08 30.60
C SER A 1106 -29.32 -9.97 29.09
N ILE A 1107 -29.72 -8.78 28.60
CA ILE A 1107 -29.89 -8.48 27.16
C ILE A 1107 -28.56 -8.67 26.41
N ALA A 1108 -27.48 -8.03 26.88
CA ALA A 1108 -26.15 -8.13 26.28
C ALA A 1108 -25.59 -9.57 26.24
N ALA A 1109 -25.98 -10.44 27.19
CA ALA A 1109 -25.61 -11.85 27.15
C ALA A 1109 -26.33 -12.60 26.01
N VAL A 1110 -27.60 -12.27 25.74
CA VAL A 1110 -28.33 -12.82 24.58
C VAL A 1110 -27.76 -12.30 23.27
N GLU A 1111 -27.44 -11.00 23.18
CA GLU A 1111 -26.80 -10.42 21.98
C GLU A 1111 -25.45 -11.12 21.70
N THR A 1112 -24.60 -11.26 22.72
CA THR A 1112 -23.32 -11.99 22.61
C THR A 1112 -23.52 -13.44 22.18
N ALA A 1113 -24.52 -14.14 22.75
CA ALA A 1113 -24.81 -15.53 22.42
C ALA A 1113 -25.34 -15.68 20.98
N VAL A 1114 -26.17 -14.74 20.51
CA VAL A 1114 -26.67 -14.67 19.14
C VAL A 1114 -25.53 -14.42 18.16
N THR A 1115 -24.68 -13.41 18.38
CA THR A 1115 -23.50 -13.15 17.53
C THR A 1115 -22.58 -14.37 17.48
N THR A 1116 -22.29 -14.98 18.63
CA THR A 1116 -21.46 -16.20 18.70
C THR A 1116 -22.08 -17.35 17.91
N ARG A 1117 -23.41 -17.53 18.01
CA ARG A 1117 -24.13 -18.58 17.27
C ARG A 1117 -24.13 -18.33 15.76
N LEU A 1118 -24.32 -17.09 15.32
CA LEU A 1118 -24.28 -16.72 13.90
C LEU A 1118 -22.88 -16.94 13.32
N THR A 1119 -21.83 -16.45 13.98
CA THR A 1119 -20.44 -16.67 13.52
C THR A 1119 -20.08 -18.15 13.43
N ALA A 1120 -20.50 -18.97 14.40
CA ALA A 1120 -20.33 -20.42 14.31
C ALA A 1120 -21.18 -21.06 13.19
N PHE A 1121 -22.40 -20.57 12.96
CA PHE A 1121 -23.33 -21.12 11.98
C PHE A 1121 -22.93 -20.85 10.52
N PHE A 1122 -22.33 -19.69 10.23
CA PHE A 1122 -21.77 -19.38 8.90
C PHE A 1122 -20.32 -19.86 8.73
N HIS A 1123 -19.72 -20.56 9.70
CA HIS A 1123 -18.34 -21.04 9.54
C HIS A 1123 -18.25 -22.10 8.42
N PRO A 1124 -17.31 -21.97 7.45
CA PRO A 1124 -17.30 -22.84 6.25
C PRO A 1124 -17.19 -24.34 6.54
N LEU A 1125 -16.53 -24.73 7.63
CA LEU A 1125 -16.20 -26.13 7.97
C LEU A 1125 -17.01 -26.75 9.11
N THR A 1126 -17.65 -25.93 9.95
CA THR A 1126 -18.32 -26.38 11.18
C THR A 1126 -19.71 -25.75 11.37
N GLY A 1127 -20.10 -24.87 10.45
CA GLY A 1127 -21.41 -24.27 10.38
C GLY A 1127 -22.45 -25.19 9.75
N GLY A 1128 -23.55 -24.58 9.30
CA GLY A 1128 -24.70 -25.30 8.76
C GLY A 1128 -25.62 -25.88 9.83
N PRO A 1129 -26.75 -26.48 9.40
CA PRO A 1129 -27.76 -27.01 10.33
C PRO A 1129 -27.30 -28.28 11.07
N GLU A 1130 -26.42 -29.08 10.47
CA GLU A 1130 -25.90 -30.34 11.04
C GLU A 1130 -24.49 -30.21 11.64
N GLY A 1131 -23.80 -29.08 11.40
CA GLY A 1131 -22.43 -28.83 11.90
C GLY A 1131 -21.30 -29.38 11.04
N GLU A 1132 -21.61 -29.90 9.83
CA GLU A 1132 -20.62 -30.45 8.88
C GLU A 1132 -20.04 -29.38 7.91
N GLY A 1133 -20.37 -28.10 8.10
CA GLY A 1133 -19.99 -27.01 7.20
C GLY A 1133 -20.90 -26.84 5.99
N TRP A 1134 -20.62 -25.83 5.17
CA TRP A 1134 -21.45 -25.45 4.02
C TRP A 1134 -21.00 -26.10 2.72
N ALA A 1135 -21.91 -26.45 1.81
CA ALA A 1135 -21.53 -27.00 0.52
C ALA A 1135 -21.01 -25.91 -0.44
N PHE A 1136 -20.09 -26.31 -1.31
CA PHE A 1136 -19.60 -25.46 -2.39
C PHE A 1136 -20.74 -25.07 -3.34
N GLY A 1137 -20.90 -23.78 -3.59
CA GLY A 1137 -21.97 -23.24 -4.43
C GLY A 1137 -23.33 -23.08 -3.74
N GLU A 1138 -23.44 -23.34 -2.43
CA GLU A 1138 -24.70 -23.23 -1.67
C GLU A 1138 -24.65 -22.09 -0.65
N LEU A 1139 -25.74 -21.33 -0.57
CA LEU A 1139 -25.95 -20.28 0.42
C LEU A 1139 -27.03 -20.70 1.44
N PRO A 1140 -26.91 -20.28 2.72
CA PRO A 1140 -27.91 -20.55 3.76
C PRO A 1140 -29.27 -19.96 3.41
N CYS A 1141 -30.38 -20.64 3.68
CA CYS A 1141 -31.70 -20.01 3.55
C CYS A 1141 -32.15 -19.35 4.85
N LEU A 1142 -33.05 -18.37 4.77
CA LEU A 1142 -33.56 -17.63 5.94
C LEU A 1142 -34.07 -18.56 7.04
N SER A 1143 -34.78 -19.63 6.68
CA SER A 1143 -35.28 -20.62 7.65
C SER A 1143 -34.18 -21.41 8.35
N ASP A 1144 -33.00 -21.60 7.75
CA ASP A 1144 -31.86 -22.19 8.46
C ASP A 1144 -31.31 -21.22 9.51
N VAL A 1145 -31.28 -19.90 9.21
CA VAL A 1145 -30.82 -18.86 10.14
C VAL A 1145 -31.83 -18.69 11.29
N TYR A 1146 -33.14 -18.63 11.00
CA TYR A 1146 -34.19 -18.67 12.03
C TYR A 1146 -34.02 -19.89 12.94
N ALA A 1147 -33.87 -21.10 12.38
CA ALA A 1147 -33.65 -22.31 13.16
C ALA A 1147 -32.31 -22.31 13.92
N ALA A 1148 -31.27 -21.60 13.45
CA ALA A 1148 -30.02 -21.44 14.17
C ALA A 1148 -30.18 -20.55 15.41
N LEU A 1149 -31.04 -19.53 15.33
CA LEU A 1149 -31.34 -18.55 16.39
C LEU A 1149 -32.33 -19.05 17.44
N GLU A 1150 -33.39 -19.77 17.04
CA GLU A 1150 -34.35 -20.38 17.99
C GLU A 1150 -33.69 -21.36 18.98
N ARG A 1151 -32.50 -21.87 18.66
CA ARG A 1151 -31.70 -22.74 19.54
C ARG A 1151 -30.82 -21.98 20.54
N VAL A 1152 -30.81 -20.64 20.51
CA VAL A 1152 -30.03 -19.81 21.44
C VAL A 1152 -30.80 -19.63 22.75
N GLY A 1153 -30.25 -20.15 23.85
CA GLY A 1153 -30.87 -20.04 25.17
C GLY A 1153 -31.05 -18.58 25.59
N GLY A 1154 -32.30 -18.16 25.81
CA GLY A 1154 -32.68 -16.79 26.18
C GLY A 1154 -33.30 -15.97 25.05
N VAL A 1155 -33.34 -16.48 23.81
CA VAL A 1155 -34.22 -15.97 22.75
C VAL A 1155 -35.61 -16.59 22.92
N ASP A 1156 -36.65 -15.78 22.93
CA ASP A 1156 -38.06 -16.22 22.89
C ASP A 1156 -38.52 -16.40 21.44
N HIS A 1157 -38.37 -15.35 20.63
CA HIS A 1157 -38.63 -15.37 19.19
C HIS A 1157 -37.79 -14.32 18.44
N VAL A 1158 -37.70 -14.45 17.13
CA VAL A 1158 -37.07 -13.46 16.24
C VAL A 1158 -38.12 -12.46 15.78
N VAL A 1159 -37.86 -11.16 15.95
CA VAL A 1159 -38.78 -10.05 15.63
C VAL A 1159 -38.61 -9.58 14.17
N SER A 1160 -37.35 -9.52 13.72
CA SER A 1160 -37.00 -9.24 12.32
C SER A 1160 -35.65 -9.88 12.01
N LEU A 1161 -35.48 -10.30 10.76
CA LEU A 1161 -34.24 -10.90 10.28
C LEU A 1161 -34.04 -10.54 8.81
N THR A 1162 -32.81 -10.13 8.49
CA THR A 1162 -32.37 -9.86 7.13
C THR A 1162 -30.94 -10.38 6.98
N VAL A 1163 -30.65 -11.07 5.87
CA VAL A 1163 -29.32 -11.59 5.58
C VAL A 1163 -28.79 -10.87 4.35
N THR A 1164 -27.61 -10.26 4.45
CA THR A 1164 -26.96 -9.59 3.31
C THR A 1164 -25.73 -10.39 2.90
N TYR A 1165 -25.74 -10.87 1.66
CA TYR A 1165 -24.62 -11.56 1.04
C TYR A 1165 -23.75 -10.58 0.28
N HIS A 1166 -22.52 -10.36 0.72
CA HIS A 1166 -21.57 -9.48 0.03
C HIS A 1166 -20.70 -10.28 -0.95
N GLY A 1167 -20.69 -9.81 -2.20
CA GLY A 1167 -19.77 -10.20 -3.27
C GLY A 1167 -19.27 -8.93 -4.00
N SER A 1168 -18.32 -9.10 -4.92
CA SER A 1168 -17.48 -8.04 -5.50
C SER A 1168 -18.21 -6.82 -6.07
N GLU A 1169 -19.35 -6.98 -6.75
CA GLU A 1169 -20.01 -5.86 -7.45
C GLU A 1169 -21.25 -5.29 -6.76
N ARG A 1170 -21.91 -6.06 -5.87
CA ARG A 1170 -23.12 -5.62 -5.15
C ARG A 1170 -23.47 -6.59 -4.02
N GLY A 1171 -23.86 -6.04 -2.86
CA GLY A 1171 -24.48 -6.83 -1.80
C GLY A 1171 -25.89 -7.28 -2.19
N TYR A 1172 -26.20 -8.56 -2.00
CA TYR A 1172 -27.55 -9.10 -2.18
C TYR A 1172 -28.20 -9.34 -0.83
N THR A 1173 -29.07 -8.41 -0.44
CA THR A 1173 -29.94 -8.52 0.73
C THR A 1173 -31.08 -9.50 0.43
N VAL A 1174 -31.39 -10.37 1.41
CA VAL A 1174 -32.49 -11.33 1.39
C VAL A 1174 -33.38 -11.07 2.60
N ALA A 1175 -34.59 -10.58 2.33
CA ALA A 1175 -35.67 -10.47 3.31
C ALA A 1175 -36.71 -11.60 3.12
N ASP A 1176 -37.70 -11.70 4.02
CA ASP A 1176 -38.77 -12.70 3.92
C ASP A 1176 -39.45 -12.69 2.53
N ASP A 1177 -39.76 -13.90 2.04
CA ASP A 1177 -40.27 -14.21 0.69
C ASP A 1177 -39.34 -13.92 -0.52
N GLU A 1178 -38.08 -13.50 -0.31
CA GLU A 1178 -37.10 -13.32 -1.39
C GLU A 1178 -36.31 -14.60 -1.74
N ARG A 1179 -35.73 -14.62 -2.94
CA ARG A 1179 -35.07 -15.81 -3.52
C ARG A 1179 -33.57 -15.73 -3.31
N LEU A 1180 -32.94 -16.79 -2.79
CA LEU A 1180 -31.47 -16.85 -2.68
C LEU A 1180 -30.78 -16.61 -4.03
N PRO A 1181 -29.65 -15.88 -4.05
CA PRO A 1181 -28.87 -15.69 -5.26
C PRO A 1181 -28.07 -16.96 -5.56
N THR A 1182 -27.74 -17.18 -6.84
CA THR A 1182 -26.95 -18.35 -7.26
C THR A 1182 -25.47 -18.00 -7.31
N VAL A 1183 -24.62 -18.73 -6.58
CA VAL A 1183 -23.16 -18.52 -6.57
C VAL A 1183 -22.42 -19.60 -7.37
N PRO A 1184 -21.32 -19.27 -8.06
CA PRO A 1184 -20.32 -20.19 -8.62
C PRO A 1184 -19.95 -21.41 -7.74
N PRO A 1185 -19.64 -22.58 -8.36
CA PRO A 1185 -19.47 -23.87 -7.69
C PRO A 1185 -18.13 -24.03 -6.94
N ASP A 1186 -17.31 -22.97 -6.90
CA ASP A 1186 -16.03 -22.87 -6.20
C ASP A 1186 -16.10 -21.99 -4.93
N THR A 1187 -17.30 -21.50 -4.61
CA THR A 1187 -17.55 -20.52 -3.56
C THR A 1187 -18.12 -21.16 -2.29
N LEU A 1188 -17.71 -20.66 -1.11
CA LEU A 1188 -18.24 -21.02 0.20
C LEU A 1188 -18.78 -19.77 0.92
N VAL A 1189 -19.78 -19.93 1.79
CA VAL A 1189 -20.25 -18.86 2.67
C VAL A 1189 -19.35 -18.73 3.92
N CYS A 1190 -19.15 -17.51 4.41
CA CYS A 1190 -18.47 -17.21 5.68
C CYS A 1190 -19.18 -16.11 6.48
N SER A 1191 -18.87 -15.99 7.78
CA SER A 1191 -19.40 -14.95 8.68
C SER A 1191 -18.66 -13.63 8.51
N THR A 1192 -19.39 -12.52 8.39
CA THR A 1192 -18.86 -11.15 8.56
C THR A 1192 -19.43 -10.49 9.82
N ALA A 1193 -19.41 -9.17 9.91
CA ALA A 1193 -20.11 -8.44 10.97
C ALA A 1193 -21.63 -8.75 10.97
N HIS A 1194 -22.21 -8.84 12.15
CA HIS A 1194 -23.65 -9.06 12.35
C HIS A 1194 -24.21 -7.94 13.25
N THR A 1195 -25.31 -7.31 12.85
CA THR A 1195 -26.02 -6.33 13.69
C THR A 1195 -27.08 -7.05 14.50
N VAL A 1196 -26.89 -7.15 15.82
CA VAL A 1196 -27.81 -7.85 16.72
C VAL A 1196 -28.40 -6.84 17.69
N GLN A 1197 -29.73 -6.80 17.77
CA GLN A 1197 -30.46 -6.03 18.79
C GLN A 1197 -31.37 -6.97 19.58
N ALA A 1198 -31.24 -7.00 20.90
CA ALA A 1198 -32.15 -7.76 21.76
C ALA A 1198 -33.09 -6.82 22.53
N THR A 1199 -34.39 -7.09 22.46
CA THR A 1199 -35.43 -6.27 23.08
C THR A 1199 -36.20 -7.07 24.14
N ARG A 1200 -36.72 -6.35 25.14
CA ARG A 1200 -37.74 -6.87 26.06
C ARG A 1200 -39.08 -6.38 25.56
N GLU A 1201 -40.02 -7.29 25.35
CA GLU A 1201 -41.32 -6.90 24.84
C GLU A 1201 -42.08 -6.06 25.88
N LEU A 1202 -42.48 -4.86 25.48
CA LEU A 1202 -43.53 -4.12 26.17
C LEU A 1202 -44.85 -4.80 25.84
N THR A 1203 -45.40 -5.55 26.79
CA THR A 1203 -46.75 -6.14 26.67
C THR A 1203 -47.79 -5.05 26.42
N THR A 1204 -48.12 -4.82 25.15
CA THR A 1204 -49.26 -3.99 24.74
C THR A 1204 -50.56 -4.74 25.05
N ASN A 1205 -50.99 -4.64 26.30
CA ASN A 1205 -52.38 -4.86 26.69
C ASN A 1205 -53.24 -3.83 25.97
N ASP A 1206 -53.80 -4.20 24.81
CA ASP A 1206 -54.90 -3.47 24.18
C ASP A 1206 -56.18 -4.34 24.13
N GLU A 1207 -56.73 -4.58 25.33
CA GLU A 1207 -58.14 -4.97 25.52
C GLU A 1207 -58.85 -3.92 26.42
N SER A 1208 -58.88 -2.65 26.01
CA SER A 1208 -59.87 -1.70 26.56
C SER A 1208 -60.07 -0.42 25.72
N GLU A 1209 -61.06 -0.41 24.83
CA GLU A 1209 -62.33 0.33 25.00
C GLU A 1209 -63.10 0.49 23.66
N ASP A 1210 -64.25 -0.17 23.59
CA ASP A 1210 -65.32 0.14 22.65
C ASP A 1210 -65.95 1.50 23.01
N GLN A 1211 -65.71 2.54 22.19
CA GLN A 1211 -66.62 3.69 22.09
C GLN A 1211 -66.44 4.58 20.84
N THR A 1212 -67.54 4.69 20.08
CA THR A 1212 -67.90 5.61 18.97
C THR A 1212 -67.25 5.44 17.60
#